data_AF-A0A6N4T9Y4-F1
#
_entry.id   AF-A0A6N4T9Y4-F1
#
_cell.length_a   1.000
_cell.length_b   1.000
_cell.length_c   1.000
_cell.angle_alpha   90.00
_cell.angle_beta   90.00
_cell.angle_gamma   90.00
#
_symmetry.space_group_name_H-M   'P 1'
#
loop_
_entity.id
_entity.type
_entity.pdbx_description
1 polymer ?
#
loop_
_entity_poly.entity_id
_entity_poly.type
_entity_poly.pdbx_seq_one_letter_code
_entity_poly.pdbx_strand_id
1 'polypeptide(L)'
;MCPGSGDGGGPNPSCGNPISIATGAKVQAEKEFSVAHISDLSITRFYDSNPFKPGSADVNQFGRRWTHNFESRIQPEAALTLNQSRSDCYISADYQAYWCENKPATTTATVPEAVSVTRPRGNKVFFNRNGLVWQGDSNADFKLLAQYNADNTTVTGWTLRNTSIDEVEQYDAKGRLISITKRNGVVYKLTYSSGATNDTTVSRLPADAPVCGTANAGPTLKAGKLLCVTDNWNKQIKFSYDAKGRINNITDPAGGQYQYAYDGVTGGCGSNTQSISCNASNLTSVTYPDGKTRSYVYNEASNINGGNACDYASSVGNGSGGLPYVLTGIIDENGKRYASWTYDCMGRATSSQHAGGVEKVTLSFVAANASGVQSTVVDTYLGTSANPQKVTATYQFKAMLNTLGNTGVDQPCVNCANISNKTYDANGNIASTTDFNGTITTYEYDLSRNLETKRVDASGTAVAQTTTTSWHANFTSPLQINVPLLRTTYTYDSKGNVLTRTEQTTSDVNGSQGANATVTGSPRTWSYTYNEVGQVLTVTGPRTDVVDKTTYVYDTKGNLSTITNAAGHITTLDNYDANGRVGQITDPNGLVTTLTYTPRGWLKQKVSTGDGQSETTTYDYDNAGQMIKVTLPDNSSISYTYDDAHRLTKVSDNLGNSITYTLDNMGNRINETTTDSSGNLTRQIDRIYDALNRLQKVTGGVQ
;
A
#
# COMPACT_ATOMS: atom_id res chain seq x y z
N MET A 1 17.33 8.24 -4.41
CA MET A 1 17.41 8.60 -2.97
C MET A 1 16.21 8.01 -2.27
N CYS A 2 16.38 7.50 -1.04
CA CYS A 2 15.25 7.04 -0.23
C CYS A 2 14.25 8.19 -0.09
N PRO A 3 12.97 8.03 -0.47
CA PRO A 3 12.02 9.10 -0.28
C PRO A 3 11.92 9.41 1.21
N GLY A 4 12.18 10.67 1.58
CA GLY A 4 11.72 11.19 2.85
C GLY A 4 10.20 11.12 2.79
N SER A 5 9.58 10.19 3.53
CA SER A 5 8.14 9.91 3.53
C SER A 5 7.32 11.21 3.52
N GLY A 6 6.74 11.51 2.35
CA GLY A 6 5.85 12.64 2.08
C GLY A 6 4.38 12.25 1.99
N ASP A 7 4.02 11.03 2.38
CA ASP A 7 2.62 10.61 2.46
C ASP A 7 2.20 10.51 3.92
N GLY A 8 1.16 11.28 4.26
CA GLY A 8 0.60 11.36 5.60
C GLY A 8 0.26 9.98 6.17
N GLY A 9 0.70 9.75 7.41
CA GLY A 9 0.21 8.65 8.25
C GLY A 9 1.14 7.44 8.48
N GLY A 10 2.45 7.50 8.21
CA GLY A 10 3.36 6.38 8.51
C GLY A 10 4.57 6.76 9.38
N PRO A 11 4.91 5.99 10.44
CA PRO A 11 6.20 6.14 11.10
C PRO A 11 7.29 5.43 10.28
N ASN A 12 8.41 6.13 10.14
CA ASN A 12 9.70 5.75 9.54
C ASN A 12 9.87 5.80 8.01
N PRO A 13 10.93 6.48 7.52
CA PRO A 13 11.36 6.41 6.13
C PRO A 13 11.62 4.96 5.68
N SER A 14 11.44 4.71 4.38
CA SER A 14 11.72 3.42 3.73
C SER A 14 12.63 3.60 2.51
N CYS A 15 13.40 2.58 2.19
CA CYS A 15 14.28 2.58 1.03
C CYS A 15 14.16 1.30 0.19
N GLY A 16 14.45 1.43 -1.12
CA GLY A 16 14.39 0.32 -2.07
C GLY A 16 13.02 -0.35 -2.11
N ASN A 17 13.01 -1.67 -2.31
CA ASN A 17 11.80 -2.48 -2.26
C ASN A 17 11.50 -2.81 -0.78
N PRO A 18 10.46 -2.23 -0.16
CA PRO A 18 10.66 -1.33 0.97
C PRO A 18 11.21 -2.00 2.22
N ILE A 19 12.38 -1.52 2.67
CA ILE A 19 12.92 -1.79 4.01
C ILE A 19 12.71 -0.55 4.87
N SER A 20 12.20 -0.74 6.09
CA SER A 20 12.19 0.30 7.13
C SER A 20 13.61 0.58 7.56
N ILE A 21 14.12 1.78 7.27
CA ILE A 21 15.51 2.11 7.63
C ILE A 21 15.72 2.31 9.13
N ALA A 22 14.65 2.49 9.91
CA ALA A 22 14.74 2.62 11.36
C ALA A 22 14.83 1.26 12.08
N THR A 23 14.17 0.23 11.54
CA THR A 23 14.02 -1.06 12.22
C THR A 23 14.66 -2.23 11.49
N GLY A 24 14.99 -2.06 10.21
CA GLY A 24 15.38 -3.13 9.30
C GLY A 24 14.24 -4.09 8.94
N ALA A 25 12.98 -3.77 9.28
CA ALA A 25 11.85 -4.57 8.85
C ALA A 25 11.67 -4.47 7.33
N LYS A 26 11.74 -5.59 6.62
CA LYS A 26 11.34 -5.71 5.22
C LYS A 26 9.84 -5.87 5.17
N VAL A 27 9.18 -4.94 4.49
CA VAL A 27 7.73 -4.99 4.23
C VAL A 27 7.46 -5.21 2.75
N GLN A 28 6.48 -6.04 2.40
CA GLN A 28 6.03 -6.26 1.01
C GLN A 28 4.51 -6.12 0.96
N ALA A 29 4.00 -5.48 -0.09
CA ALA A 29 2.57 -5.50 -0.40
C ALA A 29 2.39 -6.07 -1.80
N GLU A 30 1.59 -7.12 -1.94
CA GLU A 30 1.24 -7.74 -3.22
C GLU A 30 -0.27 -7.63 -3.41
N LYS A 31 -0.69 -6.84 -4.40
CA LYS A 31 -2.10 -6.70 -4.76
C LYS A 31 -2.43 -7.75 -5.81
N GLU A 32 -3.25 -8.73 -5.46
CA GLU A 32 -3.59 -9.83 -6.39
C GLU A 32 -4.68 -9.42 -7.37
N PHE A 33 -5.68 -8.71 -6.85
CA PHE A 33 -6.91 -8.43 -7.57
C PHE A 33 -7.59 -7.17 -7.03
N SER A 34 -8.27 -6.43 -7.93
CA SER A 34 -9.27 -5.43 -7.56
C SER A 34 -10.40 -5.38 -8.57
N VAL A 35 -11.64 -5.29 -8.06
CA VAL A 35 -12.80 -4.87 -8.82
C VAL A 35 -12.62 -3.42 -9.25
N ALA A 36 -12.86 -3.13 -10.51
CA ALA A 36 -12.71 -1.79 -11.05
C ALA A 36 -13.89 -0.86 -10.66
N HIS A 37 -13.56 0.42 -10.44
CA HIS A 37 -14.42 1.61 -10.44
C HIS A 37 -15.66 1.70 -9.51
N ILE A 38 -16.03 0.65 -8.77
CA ILE A 38 -17.36 0.58 -8.14
C ILE A 38 -17.25 0.39 -6.64
N SER A 39 -16.51 -0.63 -6.21
CA SER A 39 -16.37 -0.96 -4.80
C SER A 39 -14.94 -0.92 -4.31
N ASP A 40 -13.91 -0.81 -5.17
CA ASP A 40 -12.50 -1.06 -4.82
C ASP A 40 -12.27 -2.40 -4.08
N LEU A 41 -13.23 -3.33 -4.16
CA LEU A 41 -13.13 -4.64 -3.52
C LEU A 41 -11.88 -5.33 -4.06
N SER A 42 -10.92 -5.55 -3.18
CA SER A 42 -9.58 -5.98 -3.54
C SER A 42 -8.98 -6.84 -2.46
N ILE A 43 -8.04 -7.69 -2.86
CA ILE A 43 -7.19 -8.43 -1.92
C ILE A 43 -5.76 -7.95 -2.10
N THR A 44 -5.15 -7.54 -1.00
CA THR A 44 -3.73 -7.22 -0.92
C THR A 44 -3.13 -7.98 0.23
N ARG A 45 -2.04 -8.69 -0.04
CA ARG A 45 -1.27 -9.41 0.97
C ARG A 45 -0.11 -8.56 1.45
N PHE A 46 0.16 -8.64 2.74
CA PHE A 46 1.24 -7.90 3.38
C PHE A 46 2.21 -8.86 4.06
N TYR A 47 3.49 -8.75 3.69
CA TYR A 47 4.58 -9.40 4.40
C TYR A 47 5.28 -8.38 5.30
N ASP A 48 5.72 -8.81 6.48
CA ASP A 48 6.55 -8.01 7.36
C ASP A 48 7.56 -8.88 8.13
N SER A 49 8.85 -8.65 7.86
CA SER A 49 9.96 -9.35 8.52
C SER A 49 10.26 -8.87 9.93
N ASN A 50 9.55 -7.87 10.46
CA ASN A 50 9.84 -7.22 11.74
C ASN A 50 10.20 -8.25 12.84
N PRO A 51 11.43 -8.27 13.35
CA PRO A 51 11.88 -9.30 14.28
C PRO A 51 11.08 -9.31 15.60
N PHE A 52 10.42 -8.19 15.93
CA PHE A 52 9.60 -8.00 17.13
C PHE A 52 8.15 -8.51 16.99
N LYS A 53 7.76 -9.02 15.82
CA LYS A 53 6.47 -9.73 15.69
C LYS A 53 6.62 -11.18 16.14
N PRO A 54 5.83 -11.64 17.14
CA PRO A 54 5.95 -13.00 17.64
C PRO A 54 5.62 -13.99 16.52
N GLY A 55 6.53 -14.94 16.30
CA GLY A 55 6.27 -16.15 15.52
C GLY A 55 5.53 -17.21 16.35
N SER A 56 4.59 -16.80 17.21
CA SER A 56 3.93 -17.72 18.15
C SER A 56 2.85 -18.53 17.43
N ALA A 57 3.08 -19.84 17.29
CA ALA A 57 2.14 -20.96 17.10
C ALA A 57 1.01 -20.91 16.02
N ASP A 58 0.47 -19.76 15.65
CA ASP A 58 -0.64 -19.61 14.73
C ASP A 58 -0.10 -19.33 13.32
N VAL A 59 -0.30 -20.28 12.42
CA VAL A 59 -0.13 -20.06 10.98
C VAL A 59 -1.24 -19.09 10.53
N ASN A 60 -0.89 -17.87 10.14
CA ASN A 60 -1.83 -16.93 9.52
C ASN A 60 -2.41 -17.53 8.23
N GLN A 61 -3.47 -16.94 7.69
CA GLN A 61 -4.16 -17.55 6.55
C GLN A 61 -3.27 -17.63 5.31
N PHE A 62 -2.30 -16.73 5.12
CA PHE A 62 -1.31 -16.78 4.03
C PHE A 62 0.07 -17.30 4.45
N GLY A 63 0.14 -18.11 5.50
CA GLY A 63 1.43 -18.60 6.01
C GLY A 63 2.10 -17.62 6.96
N ARG A 64 3.31 -17.95 7.44
CA ARG A 64 3.99 -17.10 8.43
C ARG A 64 4.41 -15.77 7.82
N ARG A 65 4.27 -14.67 8.59
CA ARG A 65 4.64 -13.28 8.23
C ARG A 65 3.79 -12.62 7.14
N TRP A 66 2.97 -13.38 6.43
CA TRP A 66 1.97 -12.86 5.49
C TRP A 66 0.61 -12.66 6.18
N THR A 67 -0.07 -11.60 5.77
CA THR A 67 -1.39 -11.17 6.23
C THR A 67 -2.17 -10.59 5.04
N HIS A 68 -3.44 -10.23 5.21
CA HIS A 68 -4.20 -9.52 4.16
C HIS A 68 -5.12 -8.42 4.71
N ASN A 69 -5.64 -7.56 3.82
CA ASN A 69 -6.49 -6.40 4.14
C ASN A 69 -7.83 -6.70 4.84
N PHE A 70 -8.16 -7.97 5.08
CA PHE A 70 -9.37 -8.38 5.82
C PHE A 70 -9.07 -9.21 7.07
N GLU A 71 -7.80 -9.29 7.52
CA GLU A 71 -7.41 -10.01 8.74
C GLU A 71 -7.43 -9.14 10.01
N SER A 72 -8.08 -7.98 9.98
CA SER A 72 -8.23 -7.16 11.17
C SER A 72 -8.99 -7.92 12.27
N ARG A 73 -8.51 -7.85 13.51
CA ARG A 73 -9.09 -8.60 14.64
C ARG A 73 -8.92 -7.85 15.95
N ILE A 74 -9.96 -7.87 16.78
CA ILE A 74 -9.91 -7.41 18.16
C ILE A 74 -9.63 -8.59 19.08
N GLN A 75 -8.71 -8.41 20.02
CA GLN A 75 -8.32 -9.41 20.99
C GLN A 75 -8.40 -8.83 22.41
N PRO A 76 -9.15 -9.47 23.33
CA PRO A 76 -9.11 -9.14 24.75
C PRO A 76 -7.72 -9.38 25.36
N GLU A 77 -7.22 -8.39 26.09
CA GLU A 77 -5.92 -8.42 26.78
C GLU A 77 -6.12 -8.18 28.28
N ALA A 78 -5.22 -8.72 29.11
CA ALA A 78 -5.13 -8.35 30.53
C ALA A 78 -4.75 -6.86 30.67
N ALA A 79 -5.11 -6.24 31.81
CA ALA A 79 -4.77 -4.84 32.07
C ALA A 79 -3.28 -4.57 31.92
N LEU A 80 -2.98 -3.58 31.08
CA LEU A 80 -1.63 -3.09 30.85
C LEU A 80 -1.33 -1.98 31.88
N THR A 81 -0.37 -2.19 32.78
CA THR A 81 0.16 -1.08 33.59
C THR A 81 1.03 -0.18 32.70
N LEU A 82 0.80 1.14 32.76
CA LEU A 82 1.50 2.20 32.00
C LEU A 82 3.04 2.18 32.06
N ASN A 83 3.65 1.35 32.93
CA ASN A 83 5.09 1.28 33.18
C ASN A 83 5.74 -0.10 32.94
N GLN A 84 5.04 -1.08 32.37
CA GLN A 84 5.76 -2.25 31.84
C GLN A 84 6.45 -1.81 30.55
N SER A 85 7.79 -1.80 30.58
CA SER A 85 8.63 -1.68 29.39
C SER A 85 8.13 -2.67 28.35
N ARG A 86 7.50 -2.17 27.28
CA ARG A 86 6.90 -2.97 26.21
C ARG A 86 7.97 -3.61 25.30
N SER A 87 8.91 -4.38 25.86
CA SER A 87 9.87 -5.25 25.15
C SER A 87 10.66 -6.11 26.16
N ASP A 88 10.11 -7.23 26.63
CA ASP A 88 10.98 -8.30 27.14
C ASP A 88 11.47 -9.08 25.92
N CYS A 89 12.62 -8.65 25.40
CA CYS A 89 13.35 -9.37 24.38
C CYS A 89 14.31 -10.35 25.07
N TYR A 90 14.10 -11.65 24.88
CA TYR A 90 14.97 -12.71 25.39
C TYR A 90 15.29 -13.74 24.30
N ILE A 91 16.39 -14.45 24.48
CA ILE A 91 16.73 -15.61 23.67
C ILE A 91 16.03 -16.80 24.33
N SER A 92 15.07 -17.42 23.66
CA SER A 92 14.42 -18.62 24.23
C SER A 92 15.44 -19.77 24.25
N ALA A 93 15.54 -20.49 25.37
CA ALA A 93 16.43 -21.65 25.48
C ALA A 93 16.03 -22.79 24.52
N ASP A 94 14.74 -22.90 24.18
CA ASP A 94 14.17 -23.97 23.36
C ASP A 94 14.35 -23.77 21.85
N TYR A 95 14.41 -22.51 21.38
CA TYR A 95 14.47 -22.17 19.95
C TYR A 95 15.72 -21.37 19.53
N GLN A 96 16.59 -21.01 20.48
CA GLN A 96 17.84 -20.26 20.24
C GLN A 96 17.64 -19.07 19.26
N ALA A 97 16.54 -18.34 19.37
CA ALA A 97 16.20 -17.22 18.50
C ALA A 97 15.85 -15.98 19.33
N TYR A 98 16.09 -14.79 18.76
CA TYR A 98 15.75 -13.50 19.37
C TYR A 98 14.22 -13.36 19.43
N TRP A 99 13.67 -13.29 20.64
CA TRP A 99 12.23 -13.34 20.88
C TRP A 99 11.82 -12.13 21.70
N CYS A 100 10.90 -11.32 21.17
CA CYS A 100 10.35 -10.20 21.91
C CYS A 100 8.86 -10.46 22.10
N GLU A 101 8.48 -10.83 23.33
CA GLU A 101 7.07 -10.96 23.67
C GLU A 101 6.53 -9.61 24.15
N ASN A 102 5.76 -8.95 23.29
CA ASN A 102 4.70 -8.07 23.75
C ASN A 102 3.39 -8.84 23.71
N LYS A 103 3.25 -9.80 24.63
CA LYS A 103 2.00 -10.52 24.82
C LYS A 103 1.48 -10.22 26.22
N PRO A 104 0.71 -9.13 26.41
CA PRO A 104 -0.19 -9.11 27.57
C PRO A 104 -0.96 -10.44 27.60
N ALA A 105 -1.15 -10.99 28.81
CA ALA A 105 -1.86 -12.26 28.95
C ALA A 105 -3.26 -12.12 28.35
N THR A 106 -3.63 -13.02 27.42
CA THR A 106 -4.98 -13.01 26.83
C THR A 106 -6.00 -13.33 27.91
N THR A 107 -7.09 -12.58 27.98
CA THR A 107 -8.16 -12.79 28.96
C THR A 107 -9.43 -13.35 28.31
N THR A 108 -10.21 -14.12 29.07
CA THR A 108 -11.56 -14.59 28.69
C THR A 108 -12.67 -13.78 29.37
N ALA A 109 -12.32 -12.66 30.00
CA ALA A 109 -13.28 -11.78 30.66
C ALA A 109 -14.38 -11.30 29.68
N THR A 110 -15.65 -11.33 30.14
CA THR A 110 -16.81 -10.90 29.36
C THR A 110 -16.81 -9.40 29.06
N VAL A 111 -16.14 -8.62 29.90
CA VAL A 111 -15.72 -7.24 29.62
C VAL A 111 -14.25 -7.07 30.00
N PRO A 112 -13.34 -7.03 29.03
CA PRO A 112 -11.92 -6.92 29.32
C PRO A 112 -11.52 -5.50 29.78
N GLU A 113 -10.39 -5.39 30.47
CA GLU A 113 -9.82 -4.10 30.90
C GLU A 113 -8.96 -3.45 29.80
N ALA A 114 -8.43 -4.25 28.87
CA ALA A 114 -7.71 -3.79 27.70
C ALA A 114 -8.04 -4.66 26.48
N VAL A 115 -7.87 -4.09 25.28
CA VAL A 115 -7.93 -4.86 24.03
C VAL A 115 -6.82 -4.42 23.08
N SER A 116 -6.42 -5.32 22.19
CA SER A 116 -5.57 -5.01 21.05
C SER A 116 -6.33 -5.20 19.74
N VAL A 117 -6.11 -4.30 18.79
CA VAL A 117 -6.63 -4.38 17.42
C VAL A 117 -5.46 -4.70 16.50
N THR A 118 -5.43 -5.93 15.97
CA THR A 118 -4.49 -6.30 14.91
C THR A 118 -4.97 -5.68 13.61
N ARG A 119 -4.09 -4.96 12.93
CA ARG A 119 -4.33 -4.29 11.65
C ARG A 119 -3.83 -5.15 10.48
N PRO A 120 -4.22 -4.84 9.23
CA PRO A 120 -3.86 -5.63 8.05
C PRO A 120 -2.38 -5.90 7.84
N ARG A 121 -1.49 -5.00 8.27
CA ARG A 121 -0.04 -5.20 8.18
C ARG A 121 0.51 -5.95 9.37
N GLY A 122 -0.32 -6.49 10.27
CA GLY A 122 0.06 -7.20 11.49
C GLY A 122 0.51 -6.32 12.67
N ASN A 123 0.53 -4.99 12.50
CA ASN A 123 0.74 -4.07 13.63
C ASN A 123 -0.49 -4.07 14.55
N LYS A 124 -0.29 -3.84 15.85
CA LYS A 124 -1.36 -3.77 16.84
C LYS A 124 -1.55 -2.33 17.33
N VAL A 125 -2.81 -1.95 17.55
CA VAL A 125 -3.21 -0.73 18.27
C VAL A 125 -3.84 -1.17 19.58
N PHE A 126 -3.46 -0.57 20.71
CA PHE A 126 -3.93 -1.00 22.03
C PHE A 126 -4.92 0.01 22.60
N PHE A 127 -5.95 -0.48 23.29
CA PHE A 127 -6.95 0.33 23.97
C PHE A 127 -7.12 -0.13 25.41
N ASN A 128 -7.09 0.83 26.35
CA ASN A 128 -7.41 0.60 27.76
C ASN A 128 -8.81 1.12 28.07
N ARG A 129 -9.54 0.39 28.91
CA ARG A 129 -10.88 0.77 29.36
C ARG A 129 -10.80 1.71 30.56
N ASN A 130 -11.54 2.82 30.50
CA ASN A 130 -11.81 3.69 31.63
C ASN A 130 -13.34 3.91 31.73
N GLY A 131 -14.00 3.17 32.63
CA GLY A 131 -15.46 3.05 32.64
C GLY A 131 -15.99 2.38 31.36
N LEU A 132 -16.84 3.09 30.61
CA LEU A 132 -17.36 2.65 29.30
C LEU A 132 -16.57 3.24 28.11
N VAL A 133 -15.54 4.04 28.38
CA VAL A 133 -14.73 4.70 27.35
C VAL A 133 -13.46 3.89 27.09
N TRP A 134 -13.12 3.70 25.82
CA TRP A 134 -11.90 3.03 25.38
C TRP A 134 -10.89 4.04 24.87
N GLN A 135 -9.73 4.09 25.53
CA GLN A 135 -8.66 5.05 25.24
C GLN A 135 -7.50 4.34 24.55
N GLY A 136 -7.18 4.76 23.34
CA GLY A 136 -6.09 4.20 22.53
C GLY A 136 -4.71 4.63 23.01
N ASP A 137 -3.68 3.84 22.70
CA ASP A 137 -2.28 4.15 22.98
C ASP A 137 -1.74 5.22 22.02
N SER A 138 -2.08 6.48 22.27
CA SER A 138 -1.55 7.68 21.60
C SER A 138 -1.75 7.79 20.07
N ASN A 139 -2.28 6.76 19.40
CA ASN A 139 -2.59 6.78 17.98
C ASN A 139 -3.96 7.47 17.78
N ALA A 140 -3.97 8.80 17.61
CA ALA A 140 -5.19 9.61 17.53
C ALA A 140 -6.16 9.18 16.41
N ASP A 141 -5.66 8.42 15.44
CA ASP A 141 -6.37 7.96 14.26
C ASP A 141 -7.42 6.87 14.51
N PHE A 142 -7.44 6.21 15.68
CA PHE A 142 -8.42 5.16 15.96
C PHE A 142 -9.25 5.44 17.21
N LYS A 143 -10.57 5.27 17.08
CA LYS A 143 -11.52 5.31 18.20
C LYS A 143 -12.25 3.98 18.29
N LEU A 144 -12.29 3.40 19.49
CA LEU A 144 -12.96 2.14 19.76
C LEU A 144 -14.20 2.36 20.60
N LEU A 145 -15.29 1.69 20.24
CA LEU A 145 -16.53 1.62 21.00
C LEU A 145 -16.91 0.16 21.18
N ALA A 146 -17.24 -0.22 22.41
CA ALA A 146 -17.83 -1.52 22.71
C ALA A 146 -19.36 -1.41 22.72
N GLN A 147 -20.02 -2.41 22.15
CA GLN A 147 -21.47 -2.60 22.26
C GLN A 147 -21.72 -3.60 23.39
N TYR A 148 -22.65 -3.30 24.28
CA TYR A 148 -22.94 -4.11 25.45
C TYR A 148 -24.35 -4.69 25.40
N ASN A 149 -24.55 -5.79 26.13
CA ASN A 149 -25.88 -6.22 26.52
C ASN A 149 -26.55 -5.19 27.46
N ALA A 150 -27.86 -5.34 27.68
CA ALA A 150 -28.68 -4.33 28.37
C ALA A 150 -28.23 -3.99 29.81
N ASP A 151 -27.54 -4.91 30.48
CA ASP A 151 -27.00 -4.78 31.84
C ASP A 151 -25.51 -4.38 31.86
N ASN A 152 -24.89 -4.12 30.71
CA ASN A 152 -23.48 -3.72 30.57
C ASN A 152 -22.44 -4.74 31.11
N THR A 153 -22.80 -6.02 31.20
CA THR A 153 -21.95 -7.08 31.76
C THR A 153 -21.21 -7.93 30.72
N THR A 154 -21.60 -7.82 29.45
CA THR A 154 -21.02 -8.58 28.34
C THR A 154 -20.93 -7.73 27.09
N VAL A 155 -19.77 -7.78 26.43
CA VAL A 155 -19.61 -7.17 25.11
C VAL A 155 -20.28 -8.03 24.03
N THR A 156 -21.16 -7.43 23.24
CA THR A 156 -21.89 -8.09 22.14
C THR A 156 -21.28 -7.79 20.76
N GLY A 157 -20.46 -6.75 20.67
CA GLY A 157 -19.78 -6.33 19.43
C GLY A 157 -18.88 -5.13 19.66
N TRP A 158 -18.14 -4.74 18.62
CA TRP A 158 -17.27 -3.57 18.67
C TRP A 158 -17.38 -2.76 17.39
N THR A 159 -17.22 -1.45 17.54
CA THR A 159 -17.05 -0.53 16.41
C THR A 159 -15.68 0.12 16.53
N LEU A 160 -14.85 -0.06 15.52
CA LEU A 160 -13.59 0.67 15.38
C LEU A 160 -13.76 1.71 14.28
N ARG A 161 -13.51 2.97 14.59
CA ARG A 161 -13.46 4.04 13.60
C ARG A 161 -12.02 4.44 13.37
N ASN A 162 -11.57 4.32 12.12
CA ASN A 162 -10.36 4.96 11.65
C ASN A 162 -10.69 6.41 11.29
N THR A 163 -10.38 7.35 12.16
CA THR A 163 -10.69 8.76 11.97
C THR A 163 -9.86 9.38 10.85
N SER A 164 -8.67 8.88 10.52
CA SER A 164 -7.84 9.49 9.45
C SER A 164 -8.44 9.33 8.06
N ILE A 165 -9.19 8.24 7.81
CA ILE A 165 -9.85 7.95 6.53
C ILE A 165 -11.38 7.86 6.64
N ASP A 166 -11.93 8.11 7.82
CA ASP A 166 -13.35 7.91 8.19
C ASP A 166 -13.92 6.55 7.75
N GLU A 167 -13.12 5.50 7.94
CA GLU A 167 -13.56 4.11 7.75
C GLU A 167 -14.11 3.58 9.08
N VAL A 168 -15.22 2.86 9.01
CA VAL A 168 -15.86 2.23 10.17
C VAL A 168 -15.83 0.72 9.99
N GLU A 169 -15.20 0.04 10.93
CA GLU A 169 -15.16 -1.41 11.02
C GLU A 169 -16.07 -1.88 12.14
N GLN A 170 -16.87 -2.90 11.86
CA GLN A 170 -17.72 -3.57 12.85
C GLN A 170 -17.15 -4.94 13.15
N TYR A 171 -17.20 -5.33 14.42
CA TYR A 171 -16.72 -6.61 14.90
C TYR A 171 -17.77 -7.30 15.76
N ASP A 172 -17.76 -8.62 15.76
CA ASP A 172 -18.59 -9.39 16.69
C ASP A 172 -17.99 -9.47 18.11
N ALA A 173 -18.72 -10.07 19.04
CA ALA A 173 -18.27 -10.27 20.43
C ALA A 173 -16.91 -10.99 20.57
N LYS A 174 -16.53 -11.83 19.59
CA LYS A 174 -15.25 -12.55 19.56
C LYS A 174 -14.13 -11.76 18.88
N GLY A 175 -14.41 -10.51 18.49
CA GLY A 175 -13.49 -9.61 17.84
C GLY A 175 -13.20 -9.96 16.38
N ARG A 176 -14.09 -10.68 15.70
CA ARG A 176 -13.98 -10.96 14.25
C ARG A 176 -14.60 -9.82 13.46
N LEU A 177 -13.90 -9.34 12.43
CA LEU A 177 -14.36 -8.26 11.55
C LEU A 177 -15.58 -8.71 10.74
N ILE A 178 -16.75 -8.11 10.93
CA ILE A 178 -17.99 -8.51 10.23
C ILE A 178 -18.36 -7.56 9.09
N SER A 179 -17.96 -6.29 9.17
CA SER A 179 -18.11 -5.35 8.06
C SER A 179 -17.09 -4.23 8.08
N ILE A 180 -16.79 -3.69 6.90
CA ILE A 180 -16.05 -2.44 6.72
C ILE A 180 -16.97 -1.49 5.95
N THR A 181 -17.16 -0.29 6.44
CA THR A 181 -17.88 0.79 5.77
C THR A 181 -16.88 1.89 5.47
N LYS A 182 -16.61 2.11 4.18
CA LYS A 182 -15.79 3.22 3.71
C LYS A 182 -16.57 4.53 3.82
N ARG A 183 -15.85 5.65 3.84
CA ARG A 183 -16.43 7.01 3.86
C ARG A 183 -17.47 7.23 2.75
N ASN A 184 -17.19 6.74 1.54
CA ASN A 184 -18.11 6.85 0.41
C ASN A 184 -19.39 6.01 0.57
N GLY A 185 -19.58 5.25 1.65
CA GLY A 185 -20.77 4.41 1.85
C GLY A 185 -20.70 3.04 1.19
N VAL A 186 -19.58 2.69 0.54
CA VAL A 186 -19.30 1.30 0.15
C VAL A 186 -19.11 0.48 1.42
N VAL A 187 -19.79 -0.66 1.47
CA VAL A 187 -19.79 -1.62 2.56
C VAL A 187 -19.28 -2.95 2.05
N TYR A 188 -18.29 -3.50 2.74
CA TYR A 188 -17.90 -4.89 2.60
C TYR A 188 -18.43 -5.69 3.78
N LYS A 189 -19.15 -6.78 3.50
CA LYS A 189 -19.61 -7.73 4.50
C LYS A 189 -18.77 -9.00 4.43
N LEU A 190 -18.33 -9.48 5.59
CA LEU A 190 -17.48 -10.65 5.71
C LEU A 190 -18.30 -11.83 6.19
N THR A 191 -18.19 -12.95 5.49
CA THR A 191 -18.89 -14.19 5.82
C THR A 191 -17.87 -15.24 6.24
N TYR A 192 -18.07 -15.83 7.41
CA TYR A 192 -17.19 -16.84 7.98
C TYR A 192 -17.87 -18.22 8.07
N SER A 193 -17.05 -19.27 8.05
CA SER A 193 -17.46 -20.64 8.34
C SER A 193 -18.03 -20.77 9.75
N SER A 194 -19.10 -21.54 9.89
CA SER A 194 -19.74 -21.81 11.18
C SER A 194 -19.12 -22.97 11.95
N GLY A 195 -18.32 -23.81 11.30
CA GLY A 195 -17.83 -25.06 11.89
C GLY A 195 -18.74 -26.26 11.68
N ALA A 196 -19.98 -26.06 11.22
CA ALA A 196 -20.96 -27.14 11.06
C ALA A 196 -21.05 -27.66 9.61
N THR A 197 -21.04 -26.75 8.64
CA THR A 197 -21.10 -27.06 7.21
C THR A 197 -20.39 -25.96 6.41
N ASN A 198 -19.91 -26.29 5.21
CA ASN A 198 -19.40 -25.31 4.24
C ASN A 198 -20.53 -24.72 3.36
N ASP A 199 -21.75 -25.26 3.44
CA ASP A 199 -22.92 -24.68 2.78
C ASP A 199 -23.44 -23.47 3.57
N THR A 200 -23.09 -22.29 3.07
CA THR A 200 -23.46 -21.02 3.70
C THR A 200 -24.93 -20.66 3.55
N THR A 201 -25.70 -21.37 2.72
CA THR A 201 -27.17 -21.23 2.69
C THR A 201 -27.80 -21.79 3.97
N VAL A 202 -27.14 -22.79 4.58
CA VAL A 202 -27.58 -23.45 5.81
C VAL A 202 -26.96 -22.79 7.05
N SER A 203 -25.66 -22.55 7.06
CA SER A 203 -24.96 -22.05 8.26
C SER A 203 -23.74 -21.19 7.94
N ARG A 204 -23.64 -20.03 8.58
CA ARG A 204 -22.55 -19.05 8.42
C ARG A 204 -22.45 -18.10 9.61
N LEU A 205 -21.34 -17.37 9.72
CA LEU A 205 -21.10 -16.39 10.79
C LEU A 205 -20.75 -15.00 10.21
N PRO A 206 -21.37 -13.91 10.69
CA PRO A 206 -22.63 -13.91 11.45
C PRO A 206 -23.79 -14.51 10.61
N ALA A 207 -24.89 -14.88 11.26
CA ALA A 207 -25.98 -15.63 10.59
C ALA A 207 -26.67 -14.83 9.46
N ASP A 208 -26.61 -13.50 9.53
CA ASP A 208 -27.14 -12.54 8.56
C ASP A 208 -26.14 -12.14 7.47
N ALA A 209 -24.92 -12.69 7.49
CA ALA A 209 -23.91 -12.41 6.48
C ALA A 209 -24.38 -12.83 5.07
N PRO A 210 -23.80 -12.34 3.97
CA PRO A 210 -24.13 -12.82 2.63
C PRO A 210 -23.77 -14.30 2.42
N VAL A 211 -24.56 -15.01 1.62
CA VAL A 211 -24.26 -16.40 1.23
C VAL A 211 -23.05 -16.41 0.29
N CYS A 212 -22.06 -17.25 0.60
CA CYS A 212 -20.94 -17.54 -0.30
C CYS A 212 -21.21 -18.87 -1.01
N GLY A 213 -21.66 -18.83 -2.26
CA GLY A 213 -21.78 -20.05 -3.07
C GLY A 213 -20.39 -20.65 -3.35
N THR A 214 -20.24 -21.97 -3.14
CA THR A 214 -19.07 -22.79 -3.55
C THR A 214 -17.68 -22.32 -3.08
N ALA A 215 -17.56 -21.55 -1.99
CA ALA A 215 -16.28 -20.98 -1.55
C ALA A 215 -15.25 -22.03 -1.09
N ASN A 216 -15.70 -23.17 -0.54
CA ASN A 216 -14.80 -24.28 -0.18
C ASN A 216 -15.53 -25.64 -0.29
N ALA A 217 -15.52 -26.22 -1.50
CA ALA A 217 -16.04 -27.56 -1.73
C ALA A 217 -15.07 -28.60 -1.13
N GLY A 218 -15.42 -29.17 0.02
CA GLY A 218 -14.51 -30.04 0.76
C GLY A 218 -14.92 -30.28 2.20
N PRO A 219 -14.00 -30.76 3.07
CA PRO A 219 -14.29 -31.01 4.47
C PRO A 219 -14.64 -29.73 5.22
N THR A 220 -15.49 -29.88 6.24
CA THR A 220 -15.95 -28.76 7.08
C THR A 220 -14.77 -28.04 7.73
N LEU A 221 -14.71 -26.72 7.53
CA LEU A 221 -13.69 -25.88 8.17
C LEU A 221 -14.01 -25.62 9.64
N LYS A 222 -12.98 -25.44 10.46
CA LYS A 222 -13.16 -24.89 11.81
C LYS A 222 -13.87 -23.54 11.75
N ALA A 223 -14.79 -23.31 12.68
CA ALA A 223 -15.54 -22.06 12.76
C ALA A 223 -14.62 -20.83 12.77
N GLY A 224 -15.00 -19.78 12.04
CA GLY A 224 -14.28 -18.51 12.01
C GLY A 224 -13.25 -18.35 10.90
N LYS A 225 -13.17 -19.25 9.91
CA LYS A 225 -12.42 -19.02 8.66
C LYS A 225 -13.23 -18.15 7.70
N LEU A 226 -12.63 -17.14 7.09
CA LEU A 226 -13.26 -16.18 6.17
C LEU A 226 -13.59 -16.86 4.84
N LEU A 227 -14.86 -16.98 4.47
CA LEU A 227 -15.28 -17.68 3.25
C LEU A 227 -15.45 -16.73 2.07
N CYS A 228 -15.99 -15.54 2.30
CA CYS A 228 -16.05 -14.51 1.28
C CYS A 228 -16.16 -13.10 1.87
N VAL A 229 -15.76 -12.12 1.06
CA VAL A 229 -16.04 -10.69 1.27
C VAL A 229 -16.95 -10.22 0.15
N THR A 230 -18.08 -9.63 0.50
CA THR A 230 -19.14 -9.22 -0.44
C THR A 230 -19.35 -7.71 -0.38
N ASP A 231 -19.40 -7.03 -1.53
CA ASP A 231 -19.73 -5.59 -1.61
C ASP A 231 -21.25 -5.32 -1.71
N ASN A 232 -21.64 -4.05 -1.82
CA ASN A 232 -23.05 -3.61 -1.94
C ASN A 232 -23.77 -4.23 -3.15
N TRP A 233 -23.04 -4.68 -4.18
CA TRP A 233 -23.58 -5.17 -5.45
C TRP A 233 -23.43 -6.69 -5.60
N ASN A 234 -23.18 -7.38 -4.48
CA ASN A 234 -23.00 -8.83 -4.41
C ASN A 234 -21.78 -9.36 -5.18
N LYS A 235 -20.80 -8.52 -5.52
CA LYS A 235 -19.51 -9.03 -6.01
C LYS A 235 -18.76 -9.63 -4.84
N GLN A 236 -18.16 -10.79 -5.06
CA GLN A 236 -17.54 -11.58 -4.00
C GLN A 236 -16.10 -11.95 -4.33
N ILE A 237 -15.21 -11.74 -3.36
CA ILE A 237 -13.92 -12.45 -3.29
C ILE A 237 -14.16 -13.68 -2.41
N LYS A 238 -13.88 -14.87 -2.92
CA LYS A 238 -14.08 -16.15 -2.20
C LYS A 238 -12.75 -16.77 -1.82
N PHE A 239 -12.70 -17.41 -0.66
CA PHE A 239 -11.49 -18.00 -0.09
C PHE A 239 -11.71 -19.50 0.16
N SER A 240 -10.78 -20.31 -0.34
CA SER A 240 -10.68 -21.74 -0.07
C SER A 240 -9.43 -22.03 0.75
N TYR A 241 -9.46 -23.14 1.50
CA TYR A 241 -8.40 -23.47 2.44
C TYR A 241 -7.89 -24.90 2.26
N ASP A 242 -6.61 -25.11 2.54
CA ASP A 242 -6.02 -26.43 2.64
C ASP A 242 -6.37 -27.12 3.98
N ALA A 243 -5.95 -28.39 4.12
CA ALA A 243 -6.16 -29.18 5.34
C ALA A 243 -5.50 -28.59 6.60
N LYS A 244 -4.51 -27.70 6.46
CA LYS A 244 -3.87 -26.98 7.58
C LYS A 244 -4.61 -25.67 7.91
N GLY A 245 -5.64 -25.30 7.14
CA GLY A 245 -6.44 -24.10 7.35
C GLY A 245 -5.76 -22.82 6.83
N ARG A 246 -4.84 -22.94 5.87
CA ARG A 246 -4.23 -21.83 5.10
C ARG A 246 -5.01 -21.62 3.81
N ILE A 247 -5.10 -20.38 3.33
CA ILE A 247 -5.74 -20.06 2.05
C ILE A 247 -4.94 -20.72 0.93
N ASN A 248 -5.51 -21.67 0.22
CA ASN A 248 -4.87 -22.29 -0.95
C ASN A 248 -5.40 -21.74 -2.27
N ASN A 249 -6.55 -21.06 -2.25
CA ASN A 249 -7.13 -20.46 -3.44
C ASN A 249 -7.97 -19.24 -3.07
N ILE A 250 -7.87 -18.20 -3.88
CA ILE A 250 -8.83 -17.10 -3.96
C ILE A 250 -9.52 -17.15 -5.31
N THR A 251 -10.83 -16.91 -5.31
CA THR A 251 -11.60 -16.74 -6.54
C THR A 251 -12.14 -15.32 -6.62
N ASP A 252 -11.84 -14.61 -7.69
CA ASP A 252 -12.37 -13.28 -7.96
C ASP A 252 -13.86 -13.34 -8.42
N PRO A 253 -14.56 -12.19 -8.52
CA PRO A 253 -15.94 -12.16 -9.00
C PRO A 253 -16.16 -12.75 -10.41
N ALA A 254 -15.15 -12.75 -11.28
CA ALA A 254 -15.18 -13.35 -12.61
C ALA A 254 -14.87 -14.85 -12.64
N GLY A 255 -14.54 -15.46 -11.50
CA GLY A 255 -14.16 -16.87 -11.41
C GLY A 255 -12.67 -17.12 -11.65
N GLY A 256 -11.86 -16.07 -11.81
CA GLY A 256 -10.40 -16.14 -11.89
C GLY A 256 -9.82 -16.70 -10.59
N GLN A 257 -8.99 -17.74 -10.72
CA GLN A 257 -8.39 -18.43 -9.58
C GLN A 257 -6.96 -17.97 -9.32
N TYR A 258 -6.67 -17.70 -8.07
CA TYR A 258 -5.35 -17.35 -7.54
C TYR A 258 -4.95 -18.43 -6.56
N GLN A 259 -4.06 -19.32 -6.98
CA GLN A 259 -3.69 -20.51 -6.23
C GLN A 259 -2.40 -20.27 -5.46
N TYR A 260 -2.40 -20.62 -4.18
CA TYR A 260 -1.31 -20.35 -3.26
C TYR A 260 -0.64 -21.65 -2.85
N ALA A 261 0.66 -21.75 -3.10
CA ALA A 261 1.48 -22.83 -2.60
C ALA A 261 2.27 -22.36 -1.39
N TYR A 262 2.52 -23.30 -0.49
CA TYR A 262 3.30 -23.10 0.70
C TYR A 262 4.44 -24.10 0.72
N ASP A 263 5.47 -23.78 1.48
CA ASP A 263 6.45 -24.77 1.84
C ASP A 263 5.81 -25.96 2.58
N GLY A 264 6.48 -27.07 2.35
CA GLY A 264 6.31 -28.39 2.92
C GLY A 264 7.64 -29.10 2.64
N VAL A 265 7.64 -30.43 2.53
CA VAL A 265 8.85 -31.22 2.18
C VAL A 265 9.55 -30.76 0.87
N THR A 266 8.93 -29.88 0.09
CA THR A 266 9.42 -29.35 -1.19
C THR A 266 9.89 -27.88 -1.13
N GLY A 267 9.77 -27.18 -0.01
CA GLY A 267 10.16 -25.76 0.14
C GLY A 267 11.57 -25.53 0.68
N GLY A 268 12.52 -26.38 0.29
CA GLY A 268 13.88 -26.37 0.87
C GLY A 268 14.03 -27.28 2.11
N CYS A 269 13.04 -28.11 2.40
CA CYS A 269 13.26 -29.28 3.24
C CYS A 269 14.27 -30.21 2.56
N GLY A 270 15.35 -30.55 3.27
CA GLY A 270 16.04 -31.79 2.98
C GLY A 270 15.14 -33.00 3.23
N SER A 271 15.74 -34.19 3.34
CA SER A 271 15.00 -35.44 3.62
C SER A 271 14.25 -35.47 4.95
N ASN A 272 14.52 -34.54 5.88
CA ASN A 272 13.89 -34.50 7.20
C ASN A 272 12.61 -33.63 7.23
N THR A 273 11.47 -34.30 7.18
CA THR A 273 10.11 -33.73 7.26
C THR A 273 9.77 -33.08 8.61
N GLN A 274 10.58 -33.29 9.65
CA GLN A 274 10.37 -32.74 11.01
C GLN A 274 11.13 -31.44 11.25
N SER A 275 11.94 -30.96 10.29
CA SER A 275 12.69 -29.71 10.49
C SER A 275 11.77 -28.49 10.67
N ILE A 276 12.26 -27.47 11.38
CA ILE A 276 11.53 -26.21 11.63
C ILE A 276 11.10 -25.56 10.31
N SER A 277 11.91 -25.68 9.25
CA SER A 277 11.57 -25.16 7.93
C SER A 277 10.52 -25.95 7.17
N CYS A 278 10.37 -27.25 7.42
CA CYS A 278 9.24 -28.03 6.87
C CYS A 278 7.89 -27.67 7.50
N ASN A 279 7.94 -27.09 8.69
CA ASN A 279 6.77 -26.61 9.42
C ASN A 279 6.66 -25.07 9.39
N ALA A 280 7.49 -24.39 8.60
CA ALA A 280 7.50 -22.94 8.54
C ALA A 280 6.20 -22.39 7.93
N SER A 281 5.58 -23.11 7.00
CA SER A 281 4.39 -22.65 6.30
C SER A 281 4.60 -21.30 5.61
N ASN A 282 5.78 -21.06 5.04
CA ASN A 282 6.01 -19.89 4.20
C ASN A 282 5.25 -20.04 2.88
N LEU A 283 4.66 -18.96 2.40
CA LEU A 283 4.09 -18.90 1.06
C LEU A 283 5.21 -18.97 0.02
N THR A 284 5.23 -19.99 -0.84
CA THR A 284 6.30 -20.21 -1.83
C THR A 284 5.91 -19.77 -3.23
N SER A 285 4.63 -19.79 -3.60
CA SER A 285 4.21 -19.27 -4.90
C SER A 285 2.76 -18.84 -4.95
N VAL A 286 2.47 -18.01 -5.96
CA VAL A 286 1.12 -17.69 -6.43
C VAL A 286 1.03 -18.01 -7.90
N THR A 287 0.09 -18.87 -8.28
CA THR A 287 -0.31 -19.10 -9.66
C THR A 287 -1.57 -18.31 -9.93
N TYR A 288 -1.52 -17.45 -10.95
CA TYR A 288 -2.59 -16.51 -11.29
C TYR A 288 -3.55 -17.10 -12.33
N PRO A 289 -4.66 -16.41 -12.67
CA PRO A 289 -5.70 -16.97 -13.55
C PRO A 289 -5.24 -17.38 -14.95
N ASP A 290 -4.10 -16.88 -15.42
CA ASP A 290 -3.48 -17.24 -16.71
C ASP A 290 -2.48 -18.42 -16.60
N GLY A 291 -2.34 -19.03 -15.43
CA GLY A 291 -1.41 -20.12 -15.14
C GLY A 291 0.04 -19.68 -14.90
N LYS A 292 0.35 -18.38 -15.02
CA LYS A 292 1.69 -17.86 -14.74
C LYS A 292 1.92 -17.75 -13.24
N THR A 293 3.15 -17.99 -12.80
CA THR A 293 3.44 -18.17 -11.37
C THR A 293 4.54 -17.22 -10.91
N ARG A 294 4.29 -16.53 -9.81
CA ARG A 294 5.30 -15.78 -9.03
C ARG A 294 5.76 -16.64 -7.86
N SER A 295 7.06 -16.65 -7.58
CA SER A 295 7.62 -17.45 -6.48
C SER A 295 8.36 -16.59 -5.46
N TYR A 296 8.38 -17.06 -4.22
CA TYR A 296 8.98 -16.40 -3.06
C TYR A 296 10.03 -17.33 -2.45
N VAL A 297 11.21 -16.78 -2.19
CA VAL A 297 12.35 -17.53 -1.68
C VAL A 297 12.73 -16.99 -0.30
N TYR A 298 13.02 -17.90 0.63
CA TYR A 298 13.27 -17.58 2.03
C TYR A 298 14.58 -18.20 2.50
N ASN A 299 15.22 -17.56 3.48
CA ASN A 299 16.34 -18.12 4.23
C ASN A 299 17.45 -18.72 3.33
N GLU A 300 17.83 -18.04 2.26
CA GLU A 300 18.99 -18.43 1.46
C GLU A 300 20.27 -18.15 2.24
N ALA A 301 21.14 -19.15 2.43
CA ALA A 301 22.33 -19.04 3.28
C ALA A 301 23.18 -17.81 2.95
N SER A 302 23.48 -17.58 1.66
CA SER A 302 24.27 -16.43 1.18
C SER A 302 23.66 -15.08 1.53
N ASN A 303 22.35 -15.04 1.76
CA ASN A 303 21.59 -13.82 2.03
C ASN A 303 21.39 -13.60 3.53
N ILE A 304 21.83 -14.52 4.38
CA ILE A 304 21.78 -14.39 5.84
C ILE A 304 23.21 -14.27 6.37
N ASN A 305 23.52 -13.14 7.02
CA ASN A 305 24.81 -12.88 7.65
C ASN A 305 26.03 -13.16 6.73
N GLY A 306 25.88 -12.91 5.42
CA GLY A 306 26.90 -13.18 4.41
C GLY A 306 27.28 -14.65 4.26
N GLY A 307 26.40 -15.59 4.63
CA GLY A 307 26.68 -17.03 4.63
C GLY A 307 27.31 -17.57 5.90
N ASN A 308 27.62 -16.71 6.88
CA ASN A 308 28.23 -17.13 8.15
C ASN A 308 27.16 -17.53 9.17
N ALA A 309 27.47 -18.54 9.99
CA ALA A 309 26.63 -18.95 11.11
C ALA A 309 26.33 -17.76 12.05
N CYS A 310 25.15 -17.74 12.66
CA CYS A 310 24.83 -16.81 13.73
C CYS A 310 25.30 -17.38 15.07
N ASP A 311 25.67 -16.53 16.03
CA ASP A 311 26.20 -16.99 17.33
C ASP A 311 25.26 -17.95 18.08
N TYR A 312 23.96 -17.86 17.81
CA TYR A 312 22.91 -18.69 18.40
C TYR A 312 22.45 -19.86 17.49
N ALA A 313 23.04 -20.04 16.30
CA ALA A 313 22.65 -21.10 15.36
C ALA A 313 23.87 -21.74 14.70
N SER A 314 23.95 -23.08 14.77
CA SER A 314 25.07 -23.85 14.19
C SER A 314 25.16 -23.79 12.66
N SER A 315 24.13 -23.28 11.97
CA SER A 315 24.08 -23.09 10.52
C SER A 315 23.18 -21.91 10.13
N VAL A 316 23.40 -21.35 8.93
CA VAL A 316 22.47 -20.42 8.26
C VAL A 316 22.02 -21.00 6.93
N GLY A 317 20.76 -20.77 6.58
CA GLY A 317 20.11 -21.26 5.36
C GLY A 317 19.76 -22.76 5.35
N ASN A 318 19.35 -23.28 4.19
CA ASN A 318 18.90 -24.68 3.99
C ASN A 318 17.82 -25.14 5.00
N GLY A 319 16.99 -24.20 5.44
CA GLY A 319 15.97 -24.46 6.44
C GLY A 319 16.49 -24.86 7.84
N SER A 320 17.77 -24.62 8.11
CA SER A 320 18.45 -24.88 9.38
C SER A 320 19.16 -23.60 9.82
N GLY A 321 18.59 -22.88 10.79
CA GLY A 321 19.08 -21.59 11.28
C GLY A 321 17.94 -20.76 11.88
N GLY A 322 18.25 -19.73 12.66
CA GLY A 322 17.24 -19.00 13.45
C GLY A 322 16.33 -18.03 12.68
N LEU A 323 16.50 -17.87 11.35
CA LEU A 323 15.69 -16.96 10.50
C LEU A 323 14.93 -17.66 9.35
N PRO A 324 14.15 -18.74 9.61
CA PRO A 324 13.51 -19.53 8.54
C PRO A 324 12.33 -18.84 7.82
N TYR A 325 11.93 -17.64 8.27
CA TYR A 325 10.75 -16.93 7.76
C TYR A 325 11.09 -15.65 6.97
N VAL A 326 12.37 -15.31 6.84
CA VAL A 326 12.76 -14.05 6.19
C VAL A 326 12.79 -14.23 4.66
N LEU A 327 12.03 -13.40 3.95
CA LEU A 327 11.96 -13.35 2.50
C LEU A 327 13.27 -12.81 1.92
N THR A 328 14.02 -13.66 1.23
CA THR A 328 15.31 -13.34 0.61
C THR A 328 15.20 -13.13 -0.90
N GLY A 329 14.06 -13.46 -1.52
CA GLY A 329 13.86 -13.26 -2.96
C GLY A 329 12.44 -13.31 -3.46
N ILE A 330 12.20 -12.62 -4.59
CA ILE A 330 11.02 -12.82 -5.44
C ILE A 330 11.51 -13.22 -6.83
N ILE A 331 10.94 -14.30 -7.35
CA ILE A 331 11.06 -14.72 -8.75
C ILE A 331 9.76 -14.35 -9.43
N ASP A 332 9.85 -13.54 -10.48
CA ASP A 332 8.70 -13.11 -11.25
C ASP A 332 8.13 -14.23 -12.13
N GLU A 333 7.06 -13.89 -12.83
CA GLU A 333 6.34 -14.76 -13.75
C GLU A 333 7.12 -15.11 -15.03
N ASN A 334 8.22 -14.40 -15.31
CA ASN A 334 9.17 -14.73 -16.37
C ASN A 334 10.22 -15.75 -15.91
N GLY A 335 10.17 -16.18 -14.64
CA GLY A 335 11.16 -17.09 -14.03
C GLY A 335 12.46 -16.39 -13.68
N LYS A 336 12.48 -15.05 -13.62
CA LYS A 336 13.65 -14.24 -13.32
C LYS A 336 13.61 -13.76 -11.87
N ARG A 337 14.77 -13.75 -11.21
CA ARG A 337 14.89 -13.19 -9.86
C ARG A 337 14.79 -11.68 -9.93
N TYR A 338 13.59 -11.18 -9.67
CA TYR A 338 13.24 -9.77 -9.76
C TYR A 338 13.76 -8.95 -8.59
N ALA A 339 13.74 -9.50 -7.36
CA ALA A 339 14.17 -8.80 -6.16
C ALA A 339 14.93 -9.72 -5.20
N SER A 340 15.87 -9.16 -4.44
CA SER A 340 16.65 -9.86 -3.42
C SER A 340 16.89 -8.99 -2.19
N TRP A 341 16.94 -9.64 -1.03
CA TRP A 341 17.25 -9.00 0.25
C TRP A 341 18.25 -9.81 1.04
N THR A 342 19.11 -9.13 1.78
CA THR A 342 19.99 -9.74 2.77
C THR A 342 19.59 -9.34 4.17
N TYR A 343 19.95 -10.16 5.17
CA TYR A 343 19.64 -9.93 6.58
C TYR A 343 20.87 -10.13 7.46
N ASP A 344 20.91 -9.45 8.60
CA ASP A 344 21.82 -9.79 9.70
C ASP A 344 21.24 -10.88 10.60
N CYS A 345 22.03 -11.35 11.57
CA CYS A 345 21.58 -12.31 12.58
C CYS A 345 20.52 -11.76 13.54
N MET A 346 20.10 -10.51 13.47
CA MET A 346 18.95 -10.02 14.23
C MET A 346 17.65 -10.06 13.41
N GLY A 347 17.69 -10.56 12.18
CA GLY A 347 16.55 -10.55 11.26
C GLY A 347 16.25 -9.17 10.67
N ARG A 348 17.18 -8.22 10.80
CA ARG A 348 17.08 -6.89 10.16
C ARG A 348 17.60 -7.00 8.74
N ALA A 349 16.82 -6.51 7.78
CA ALA A 349 17.25 -6.44 6.40
C ALA A 349 18.41 -5.46 6.26
N THR A 350 19.52 -5.92 5.70
CA THR A 350 20.77 -5.17 5.50
C THR A 350 20.98 -4.75 4.06
N SER A 351 20.19 -5.27 3.11
CA SER A 351 20.17 -4.76 1.74
C SER A 351 18.86 -5.08 1.01
N SER A 352 18.57 -4.28 0.00
CA SER A 352 17.53 -4.53 -1.01
C SER A 352 18.12 -4.24 -2.39
N GLN A 353 17.78 -5.06 -3.37
CA GLN A 353 18.09 -4.78 -4.77
C GLN A 353 17.10 -5.49 -5.71
N HIS A 354 16.90 -4.91 -6.88
CA HIS A 354 16.30 -5.59 -8.02
C HIS A 354 17.34 -6.40 -8.81
N ALA A 355 16.89 -7.12 -9.83
CA ALA A 355 17.77 -7.90 -10.70
C ALA A 355 18.97 -7.08 -11.20
N GLY A 356 20.16 -7.70 -11.25
CA GLY A 356 21.38 -7.03 -11.71
C GLY A 356 21.93 -5.93 -10.78
N GLY A 357 21.44 -5.80 -9.55
CA GLY A 357 21.89 -4.75 -8.62
C GLY A 357 21.25 -3.39 -8.84
N VAL A 358 20.16 -3.36 -9.62
CA VAL A 358 19.32 -2.18 -9.82
C VAL A 358 18.68 -1.76 -8.49
N GLU A 359 18.63 -0.45 -8.25
CA GLU A 359 18.14 0.20 -7.03
C GLU A 359 18.74 -0.37 -5.74
N LYS A 360 19.98 -0.87 -5.83
CA LYS A 360 20.65 -1.44 -4.67
C LYS A 360 20.77 -0.40 -3.57
N VAL A 361 20.41 -0.82 -2.37
CA VAL A 361 20.63 -0.11 -1.12
C VAL A 361 21.19 -1.07 -0.08
N THR A 362 22.14 -0.62 0.73
CA THR A 362 22.65 -1.36 1.89
C THR A 362 22.51 -0.54 3.16
N LEU A 363 22.20 -1.22 4.26
CA LEU A 363 21.87 -0.64 5.56
C LEU A 363 22.84 -1.17 6.61
N SER A 364 23.42 -0.24 7.38
CA SER A 364 24.24 -0.56 8.56
C SER A 364 23.64 0.13 9.78
N PHE A 365 23.14 -0.68 10.71
CA PHE A 365 22.47 -0.20 11.93
C PHE A 365 23.49 0.07 13.02
N VAL A 366 23.42 1.27 13.61
CA VAL A 366 24.27 1.72 14.71
C VAL A 366 23.44 1.81 16.00
N ALA A 367 23.98 1.25 17.08
CA ALA A 367 23.30 1.23 18.38
C ALA A 367 23.02 2.65 18.91
N ALA A 368 22.03 2.76 19.80
CA ALA A 368 21.68 4.04 20.41
C ALA A 368 22.87 4.64 21.18
N ASN A 369 23.10 5.93 21.02
CA ASN A 369 24.04 6.67 21.86
C ASN A 369 23.45 6.93 23.25
N ALA A 370 24.23 7.54 24.15
CA ALA A 370 23.81 7.87 25.52
C ALA A 370 22.56 8.78 25.58
N SER A 371 22.28 9.53 24.52
CA SER A 371 21.10 10.40 24.39
C SER A 371 19.87 9.68 23.82
N GLY A 372 19.95 8.36 23.59
CA GLY A 372 18.89 7.53 23.05
C GLY A 372 18.66 7.70 21.54
N VAL A 373 19.60 8.32 20.81
CA VAL A 373 19.53 8.47 19.35
C VAL A 373 20.20 7.27 18.70
N GLN A 374 19.44 6.56 17.86
CA GLN A 374 19.90 5.46 17.02
C GLN A 374 20.20 5.98 15.61
N SER A 375 21.14 5.37 14.90
CA SER A 375 21.47 5.79 13.54
C SER A 375 21.48 4.61 12.58
N THR A 376 21.15 4.87 11.32
CA THR A 376 21.32 3.90 10.23
C THR A 376 22.07 4.54 9.09
N VAL A 377 23.20 3.95 8.71
CA VAL A 377 23.97 4.34 7.54
C VAL A 377 23.38 3.62 6.33
N VAL A 378 23.01 4.40 5.32
CA VAL A 378 22.35 3.97 4.10
C VAL A 378 23.26 4.27 2.93
N ASP A 379 23.77 3.22 2.30
CA ASP A 379 24.54 3.33 1.06
C ASP A 379 23.63 3.03 -0.13
N THR A 380 23.63 3.94 -1.10
CA THR A 380 22.96 3.79 -2.40
C THR A 380 24.01 3.78 -3.50
N TYR A 381 23.68 3.17 -4.65
CA TYR A 381 24.64 2.97 -5.73
C TYR A 381 24.17 3.64 -7.02
N LEU A 382 24.87 4.68 -7.44
CA LEU A 382 24.72 5.37 -8.73
C LEU A 382 25.66 4.77 -9.77
N GLY A 383 25.50 5.14 -11.05
CA GLY A 383 26.37 4.64 -12.11
C GLY A 383 26.04 3.21 -12.54
N THR A 384 26.76 2.70 -13.55
CA THR A 384 26.49 1.37 -14.11
C THR A 384 26.82 0.27 -13.12
N SER A 385 26.26 -0.93 -13.30
CA SER A 385 26.60 -2.09 -12.48
C SER A 385 28.10 -2.46 -12.58
N ALA A 386 28.77 -2.10 -13.68
CA ALA A 386 30.21 -2.28 -13.88
C ALA A 386 31.07 -1.24 -13.14
N ASN A 387 30.55 -0.04 -12.89
CA ASN A 387 31.26 1.03 -12.18
C ASN A 387 30.32 1.80 -11.24
N PRO A 388 29.88 1.16 -10.14
CA PRO A 388 28.92 1.78 -9.23
C PRO A 388 29.61 2.84 -8.35
N GLN A 389 29.07 4.04 -8.34
CA GLN A 389 29.43 5.09 -7.39
C GLN A 389 28.58 4.96 -6.12
N LYS A 390 29.24 4.85 -4.98
CA LYS A 390 28.56 4.74 -3.69
C LYS A 390 28.24 6.12 -3.11
N VAL A 391 26.99 6.29 -2.69
CA VAL A 391 26.48 7.49 -2.05
C VAL A 391 25.93 7.13 -0.68
N THR A 392 26.49 7.72 0.37
CA THR A 392 26.20 7.40 1.77
C THR A 392 25.35 8.49 2.40
N ALA A 393 24.33 8.09 3.17
CA ALA A 393 23.60 8.96 4.08
C ALA A 393 23.36 8.30 5.43
N THR A 394 23.48 9.05 6.52
CA THR A 394 23.21 8.65 7.90
C THR A 394 21.89 9.24 8.36
N TYR A 395 20.94 8.36 8.66
CA TYR A 395 19.66 8.71 9.25
C TYR A 395 19.73 8.58 10.76
N GLN A 396 19.08 9.49 11.48
CA GLN A 396 19.02 9.53 12.93
C GLN A 396 17.58 9.34 13.40
N PHE A 397 17.41 8.52 14.42
CA PHE A 397 16.11 8.16 14.97
C PHE A 397 16.09 8.31 16.48
N LYS A 398 14.95 8.75 17.01
CA LYS A 398 14.70 8.78 18.45
C LYS A 398 13.35 8.14 18.76
N ALA A 399 13.27 7.45 19.89
CA ALA A 399 12.02 6.86 20.35
C ALA A 399 11.00 7.95 20.73
N MET A 400 9.79 7.84 20.19
CA MET A 400 8.64 8.72 20.40
C MET A 400 7.38 7.85 20.42
N LEU A 401 6.63 7.88 21.54
CA LEU A 401 5.37 7.14 21.67
C LEU A 401 5.46 5.65 21.23
N ASN A 402 6.54 4.96 21.62
CA ASN A 402 6.86 3.57 21.26
C ASN A 402 7.17 3.30 19.77
N THR A 403 7.37 4.36 18.98
CA THR A 403 7.87 4.26 17.61
C THR A 403 9.20 4.99 17.48
N LEU A 404 10.01 4.63 16.48
CA LEU A 404 11.16 5.45 16.11
C LEU A 404 10.68 6.56 15.17
N GLY A 405 11.02 7.81 15.48
CA GLY A 405 10.80 8.97 14.63
C GLY A 405 12.13 9.43 14.03
N ASN A 406 12.15 9.73 12.73
CA ASN A 406 13.34 10.25 12.06
C ASN A 406 13.60 11.70 12.50
N THR A 407 14.71 11.96 13.18
CA THR A 407 15.09 13.29 13.68
C THR A 407 16.03 14.03 12.74
N GLY A 408 16.67 13.34 11.80
CA GLY A 408 17.53 13.98 10.82
C GLY A 408 18.24 13.04 9.88
N VAL A 409 18.76 13.61 8.81
CA VAL A 409 19.53 12.93 7.78
C VAL A 409 20.65 13.87 7.33
N ASP A 410 21.87 13.35 7.23
CA ASP A 410 22.96 14.09 6.59
C ASP A 410 22.74 14.18 5.07
N GLN A 411 23.45 15.09 4.42
CA GLN A 411 23.31 15.23 2.98
C GLN A 411 23.96 14.02 2.29
N PRO A 412 23.28 13.34 1.35
CA PRO A 412 23.76 12.14 0.67
C PRO A 412 24.89 12.45 -0.33
N CYS A 413 26.05 12.91 0.14
CA CYS A 413 27.26 13.08 -0.66
C CYS A 413 28.53 13.03 0.19
N VAL A 414 29.65 12.68 -0.45
CA VAL A 414 30.97 12.60 0.20
C VAL A 414 31.36 13.99 0.71
N ASN A 415 31.47 14.14 2.03
CA ASN A 415 31.87 15.36 2.77
C ASN A 415 30.86 16.51 2.82
N CYS A 416 29.58 16.24 2.56
CA CYS A 416 28.54 17.25 2.72
C CYS A 416 28.07 17.31 4.18
N ALA A 417 28.41 18.38 4.90
CA ALA A 417 28.09 18.53 6.33
C ALA A 417 26.67 19.04 6.62
N ASN A 418 25.87 19.34 5.59
CA ASN A 418 24.51 19.83 5.79
C ASN A 418 23.61 18.70 6.29
N ILE A 419 22.75 19.02 7.26
CA ILE A 419 21.81 18.06 7.86
C ILE A 419 20.41 18.62 7.67
N SER A 420 19.51 17.81 7.10
CA SER A 420 18.08 18.06 7.20
C SER A 420 17.59 17.46 8.51
N ASN A 421 16.78 18.20 9.28
CA ASN A 421 16.31 17.76 10.58
C ASN A 421 14.78 17.88 10.71
N LYS A 422 14.24 17.13 11.66
CA LYS A 422 12.84 17.20 12.05
C LYS A 422 12.75 17.27 13.57
N THR A 423 11.86 18.13 14.06
CA THR A 423 11.46 18.16 15.46
C THR A 423 10.02 17.70 15.58
N TYR A 424 9.66 17.20 16.77
CA TYR A 424 8.35 16.63 17.03
C TYR A 424 7.78 17.20 18.32
N ASP A 425 6.45 17.33 18.36
CA ASP A 425 5.73 17.66 19.58
C ASP A 425 5.59 16.42 20.50
N ALA A 426 4.95 16.59 21.67
CA ALA A 426 4.74 15.50 22.62
C ALA A 426 3.82 14.38 22.10
N ASN A 427 3.01 14.67 21.08
CA ASN A 427 2.10 13.73 20.42
C ASN A 427 2.75 13.04 19.20
N GLY A 428 4.04 13.30 18.93
CA GLY A 428 4.76 12.73 17.80
C GLY A 428 4.40 13.36 16.45
N ASN A 429 3.69 14.50 16.42
CA ASN A 429 3.48 15.25 15.19
C ASN A 429 4.75 16.06 14.85
N ILE A 430 5.01 16.30 13.56
CA ILE A 430 6.20 17.05 13.12
C ILE A 430 6.02 18.53 13.48
N ALA A 431 6.73 19.04 14.47
CA ALA A 431 6.64 20.45 14.86
C ALA A 431 7.41 21.38 13.90
N SER A 432 8.55 20.92 13.38
CA SER A 432 9.29 21.63 12.35
C SER A 432 10.15 20.70 11.51
N THR A 433 10.48 21.15 10.31
CA THR A 433 11.50 20.55 9.44
C THR A 433 12.48 21.62 8.99
N THR A 434 13.77 21.28 8.98
CA THR A 434 14.81 22.11 8.35
C THR A 434 15.35 21.36 7.14
N ASP A 435 15.35 21.98 5.96
CA ASP A 435 15.93 21.39 4.76
C ASP A 435 17.49 21.50 4.76
N PHE A 436 18.14 20.94 3.75
CA PHE A 436 19.60 21.00 3.61
C PHE A 436 20.15 22.42 3.35
N ASN A 437 19.30 23.37 2.99
CA ASN A 437 19.66 24.78 2.80
C ASN A 437 19.43 25.61 4.09
N GLY A 438 18.97 25.00 5.18
CA GLY A 438 18.62 25.69 6.42
C GLY A 438 17.24 26.34 6.40
N THR A 439 16.44 26.15 5.37
CA THR A 439 15.07 26.66 5.29
C THR A 439 14.19 25.89 6.26
N ILE A 440 13.52 26.62 7.16
CA ILE A 440 12.67 26.03 8.20
C ILE A 440 11.22 26.06 7.73
N THR A 441 10.51 24.95 7.91
CA THR A 441 9.05 24.86 7.83
C THR A 441 8.51 24.48 9.21
N THR A 442 7.53 25.21 9.71
CA THR A 442 6.90 24.94 11.02
C THR A 442 5.45 24.51 10.85
N TYR A 443 4.94 23.73 11.79
CA TYR A 443 3.60 23.15 11.76
C TYR A 443 2.92 23.31 13.12
N GLU A 444 1.61 23.52 13.11
CA GLU A 444 0.75 23.53 14.30
C GLU A 444 -0.41 22.55 14.10
N TYR A 445 -0.84 21.88 15.16
CA TYR A 445 -1.85 20.81 15.10
C TYR A 445 -2.98 21.03 16.09
N ASP A 446 -4.18 20.57 15.73
CA ASP A 446 -5.21 20.21 16.71
C ASP A 446 -4.76 18.94 17.42
N LEU A 447 -4.20 19.09 18.63
CA LEU A 447 -3.66 17.98 19.43
C LEU A 447 -4.70 16.96 19.87
N SER A 448 -6.01 17.27 19.78
CA SER A 448 -7.07 16.32 20.13
C SER A 448 -7.32 15.29 19.02
N ARG A 449 -6.99 15.66 17.77
CA ARG A 449 -7.22 14.86 16.57
C ARG A 449 -5.96 14.65 15.71
N ASN A 450 -4.82 15.21 16.12
CA ASN A 450 -3.55 15.24 15.38
C ASN A 450 -3.69 15.73 13.93
N LEU A 451 -4.49 16.79 13.70
CA LEU A 451 -4.70 17.37 12.37
C LEU A 451 -3.95 18.69 12.22
N GLU A 452 -3.20 18.85 11.13
CA GLU A 452 -2.43 20.06 10.84
C GLU A 452 -3.38 21.25 10.66
N THR A 453 -3.28 22.25 11.52
CA THR A 453 -4.09 23.47 11.47
C THR A 453 -3.36 24.63 10.81
N LYS A 454 -2.02 24.59 10.79
CA LYS A 454 -1.19 25.62 10.18
C LYS A 454 0.16 25.07 9.76
N ARG A 455 0.66 25.55 8.61
CA ARG A 455 2.03 25.37 8.14
C ARG A 455 2.62 26.71 7.72
N VAL A 456 3.87 26.96 8.07
CA VAL A 456 4.62 28.13 7.62
C VAL A 456 5.88 27.68 6.89
N ASP A 457 5.85 27.75 5.57
CA ASP A 457 7.00 27.48 4.70
C ASP A 457 7.97 28.67 4.76
N ALA A 458 9.29 28.41 4.75
CA ALA A 458 10.34 29.42 4.93
C ALA A 458 10.15 30.30 6.18
N SER A 459 9.72 29.68 7.29
CA SER A 459 9.46 30.29 8.59
C SER A 459 10.65 31.14 9.07
N GLY A 460 10.36 32.35 9.54
CA GLY A 460 11.36 33.32 10.01
C GLY A 460 12.01 34.15 8.90
N THR A 461 11.65 33.95 7.63
CA THR A 461 12.15 34.75 6.50
C THR A 461 11.10 35.73 5.97
N ALA A 462 11.52 36.73 5.19
CA ALA A 462 10.61 37.68 4.56
C ALA A 462 9.71 37.07 3.46
N VAL A 463 10.07 35.87 2.96
CA VAL A 463 9.32 35.15 1.92
C VAL A 463 8.44 34.03 2.51
N ALA A 464 8.23 34.04 3.83
CA ALA A 464 7.42 33.03 4.50
C ALA A 464 6.00 32.97 3.95
N GLN A 465 5.51 31.76 3.70
CA GLN A 465 4.15 31.51 3.22
C GLN A 465 3.40 30.67 4.24
N THR A 466 2.19 31.11 4.60
CA THR A 466 1.36 30.45 5.60
C THR A 466 0.18 29.75 4.94
N THR A 467 -0.02 28.48 5.29
CA THR A 467 -1.23 27.73 5.00
C THR A 467 -1.99 27.51 6.31
N THR A 468 -3.30 27.73 6.32
CA THR A 468 -4.17 27.39 7.48
C THR A 468 -5.32 26.51 7.06
N THR A 469 -5.65 25.53 7.90
CA THR A 469 -6.73 24.57 7.65
C THR A 469 -7.68 24.53 8.84
N SER A 470 -8.96 24.80 8.58
CA SER A 470 -10.06 24.49 9.50
C SER A 470 -10.66 23.16 9.13
N TRP A 471 -10.79 22.24 10.09
CA TRP A 471 -11.24 20.87 9.86
C TRP A 471 -12.72 20.70 10.20
N HIS A 472 -13.40 19.82 9.48
CA HIS A 472 -14.74 19.39 9.84
C HIS A 472 -14.73 18.74 11.22
N ALA A 473 -15.70 19.06 12.08
CA ALA A 473 -15.72 18.60 13.49
C ALA A 473 -15.62 17.07 13.65
N ASN A 474 -16.19 16.32 12.69
CA ASN A 474 -16.27 14.86 12.75
C ASN A 474 -15.43 14.13 11.70
N PHE A 475 -14.90 14.81 10.68
CA PHE A 475 -14.21 14.17 9.55
C PHE A 475 -12.82 14.74 9.42
N THR A 476 -11.88 13.98 8.88
CA THR A 476 -10.54 14.50 8.51
C THR A 476 -10.56 15.21 7.17
N SER A 477 -11.67 15.90 6.91
CA SER A 477 -11.92 16.67 5.71
C SER A 477 -11.89 18.16 6.07
N PRO A 478 -11.22 19.00 5.27
CA PRO A 478 -11.11 20.43 5.55
C PRO A 478 -12.42 21.16 5.27
N LEU A 479 -12.89 21.99 6.20
CA LEU A 479 -13.96 22.96 5.91
C LEU A 479 -13.45 24.18 5.15
N GLN A 480 -12.21 24.58 5.44
CA GLN A 480 -11.60 25.76 4.83
C GLN A 480 -10.09 25.60 4.81
N ILE A 481 -9.47 25.89 3.66
CA ILE A 481 -8.03 25.99 3.47
C ILE A 481 -7.74 27.40 2.98
N ASN A 482 -6.84 28.12 3.65
CA ASN A 482 -6.34 29.40 3.18
C ASN A 482 -4.85 29.23 2.86
N VAL A 483 -4.49 29.57 1.64
CA VAL A 483 -3.11 29.69 1.14
C VAL A 483 -2.90 31.13 0.67
N PRO A 484 -1.67 31.56 0.36
CA PRO A 484 -1.44 32.88 -0.24
C PRO A 484 -2.41 33.19 -1.38
N LEU A 485 -3.10 34.33 -1.28
CA LEU A 485 -4.05 34.88 -2.26
C LEU A 485 -5.30 34.03 -2.56
N LEU A 486 -5.54 32.91 -1.85
CA LEU A 486 -6.63 32.00 -2.16
C LEU A 486 -7.24 31.36 -0.93
N ARG A 487 -8.57 31.40 -0.85
CA ARG A 487 -9.40 30.63 0.08
C ARG A 487 -10.15 29.55 -0.68
N THR A 488 -10.09 28.32 -0.17
CA THR A 488 -10.95 27.22 -0.59
C THR A 488 -11.85 26.80 0.56
N THR A 489 -13.15 26.68 0.33
CA THR A 489 -14.12 26.20 1.33
C THR A 489 -14.86 24.97 0.82
N TYR A 490 -15.28 24.11 1.74
CA TYR A 490 -15.99 22.88 1.43
C TYR A 490 -17.23 22.73 2.30
N THR A 491 -18.29 22.16 1.72
CA THR A 491 -19.41 21.61 2.49
C THR A 491 -19.52 20.12 2.23
N TYR A 492 -20.12 19.39 3.17
CA TYR A 492 -20.19 17.94 3.14
C TYR A 492 -21.59 17.45 3.46
N ASP A 493 -21.96 16.29 2.93
CA ASP A 493 -23.14 15.55 3.39
C ASP A 493 -22.85 14.83 4.73
N SER A 494 -23.84 14.12 5.27
CA SER A 494 -23.69 13.37 6.52
C SER A 494 -22.70 12.19 6.45
N LYS A 495 -22.30 11.79 5.24
CA LYS A 495 -21.32 10.71 4.97
C LYS A 495 -19.92 11.27 4.69
N GLY A 496 -19.76 12.59 4.63
CA GLY A 496 -18.48 13.25 4.35
C GLY A 496 -18.15 13.38 2.86
N ASN A 497 -19.12 13.19 1.97
CA ASN A 497 -18.97 13.48 0.55
C ASN A 497 -19.05 15.00 0.32
N VAL A 498 -18.23 15.56 -0.56
CA VAL A 498 -18.14 17.02 -0.81
C VAL A 498 -19.39 17.50 -1.54
N LEU A 499 -20.26 18.29 -0.92
CA LEU A 499 -21.43 18.88 -1.59
C LEU A 499 -21.05 20.12 -2.40
N THR A 500 -20.17 20.97 -1.85
CA THR A 500 -19.64 22.12 -2.56
C THR A 500 -18.16 22.28 -2.32
N ARG A 501 -17.45 22.78 -3.33
CA ARG A 501 -16.10 23.33 -3.23
C ARG A 501 -16.14 24.75 -3.79
N THR A 502 -15.74 25.73 -3.01
CA THR A 502 -15.72 27.13 -3.46
C THR A 502 -14.31 27.70 -3.32
N GLU A 503 -13.79 28.21 -4.42
CA GLU A 503 -12.53 28.95 -4.48
C GLU A 503 -12.81 30.45 -4.62
N GLN A 504 -12.13 31.25 -3.80
CA GLN A 504 -12.23 32.70 -3.85
C GLN A 504 -10.87 33.33 -3.55
N THR A 505 -10.48 34.30 -4.37
CA THR A 505 -9.25 35.04 -4.15
C THR A 505 -9.31 35.86 -2.86
N THR A 506 -8.16 36.14 -2.28
CA THR A 506 -8.04 36.98 -1.09
C THR A 506 -6.98 38.06 -1.31
N SER A 507 -6.99 39.10 -0.47
CA SER A 507 -5.93 40.11 -0.43
C SER A 507 -4.67 39.66 0.33
N ASP A 508 -4.62 38.41 0.82
CA ASP A 508 -3.61 37.91 1.74
C ASP A 508 -2.41 37.33 0.99
N VAL A 509 -1.45 38.20 0.65
CA VAL A 509 -0.31 37.90 -0.23
C VAL A 509 0.59 36.76 0.29
N ASN A 510 0.67 36.56 1.60
CA ASN A 510 1.53 35.54 2.21
C ASN A 510 0.75 34.51 3.05
N GLY A 511 -0.58 34.59 3.10
CA GLY A 511 -1.44 33.65 3.83
C GLY A 511 -1.46 33.87 5.35
N SER A 512 -0.81 34.93 5.87
CA SER A 512 -0.67 35.17 7.32
C SER A 512 -1.97 35.59 8.01
N GLN A 513 -2.93 36.14 7.26
CA GLN A 513 -4.25 36.50 7.78
C GLN A 513 -5.19 35.29 7.82
N GLY A 514 -4.95 34.27 6.98
CA GLY A 514 -5.67 33.01 6.97
C GLY A 514 -7.18 33.20 6.84
N ALA A 515 -7.95 32.70 7.81
CA ALA A 515 -9.42 32.85 7.81
C ALA A 515 -9.90 34.30 7.95
N ASN A 516 -9.06 35.20 8.47
CA ASN A 516 -9.38 36.63 8.63
C ASN A 516 -9.10 37.44 7.35
N ALA A 517 -8.49 36.83 6.33
CA ALA A 517 -8.20 37.48 5.07
C ALA A 517 -9.49 38.03 4.41
N THR A 518 -9.40 39.25 3.87
CA THR A 518 -10.48 39.83 3.06
C THR A 518 -10.58 39.09 1.73
N VAL A 519 -11.76 38.58 1.41
CA VAL A 519 -12.03 37.96 0.11
C VAL A 519 -12.14 39.02 -0.97
N THR A 520 -11.64 38.71 -2.16
CA THR A 520 -11.65 39.54 -3.35
C THR A 520 -12.22 38.75 -4.51
N GLY A 521 -12.73 39.43 -5.54
CA GLY A 521 -13.29 38.77 -6.72
C GLY A 521 -14.56 37.96 -6.46
N SER A 522 -15.08 37.34 -7.52
CA SER A 522 -16.26 36.48 -7.43
C SER A 522 -15.87 35.04 -7.08
N PRO A 523 -16.65 34.33 -6.25
CA PRO A 523 -16.38 32.94 -5.93
C PRO A 523 -16.60 32.03 -7.13
N ARG A 524 -15.75 31.03 -7.29
CA ARG A 524 -15.92 29.91 -8.24
C ARG A 524 -16.37 28.69 -7.44
N THR A 525 -17.60 28.25 -7.66
CA THR A 525 -18.20 27.15 -6.89
C THR A 525 -18.46 25.95 -7.76
N TRP A 526 -17.98 24.79 -7.33
CA TRP A 526 -18.37 23.49 -7.85
C TRP A 526 -19.37 22.85 -6.89
N SER A 527 -20.43 22.27 -7.42
CA SER A 527 -21.43 21.53 -6.64
C SER A 527 -21.52 20.09 -7.10
N TYR A 528 -21.74 19.19 -6.15
CA TYR A 528 -21.80 17.75 -6.38
C TYR A 528 -23.05 17.17 -5.73
N THR A 529 -23.63 16.15 -6.35
CA THR A 529 -24.66 15.32 -5.74
C THR A 529 -24.24 13.87 -5.81
N TYR A 530 -24.76 13.04 -4.91
CA TYR A 530 -24.37 11.65 -4.74
C TYR A 530 -25.59 10.75 -4.57
N ASN A 531 -25.44 9.47 -4.92
CA ASN A 531 -26.39 8.44 -4.53
C ASN A 531 -26.14 7.94 -3.09
N GLU A 532 -26.94 6.98 -2.62
CA GLU A 532 -26.83 6.44 -1.26
C GLU A 532 -25.49 5.74 -0.94
N VAL A 533 -24.72 5.37 -1.96
CA VAL A 533 -23.41 4.71 -1.84
C VAL A 533 -22.27 5.61 -2.34
N GLY A 534 -22.47 6.94 -2.28
CA GLY A 534 -21.45 7.96 -2.49
C GLY A 534 -20.89 8.06 -3.90
N GLN A 535 -21.57 7.46 -4.88
CA GLN A 535 -21.23 7.65 -6.29
C GLN A 535 -21.81 8.98 -6.78
N VAL A 536 -21.00 9.75 -7.52
CA VAL A 536 -21.36 11.10 -7.99
C VAL A 536 -22.48 11.03 -9.02
N LEU A 537 -23.62 11.68 -8.78
CA LEU A 537 -24.72 11.78 -9.74
C LEU A 537 -24.60 13.02 -10.64
N THR A 538 -24.11 14.14 -10.09
CA THR A 538 -23.93 15.36 -10.85
C THR A 538 -22.68 16.12 -10.43
N VAL A 539 -22.01 16.74 -11.38
CA VAL A 539 -20.99 17.77 -11.16
C VAL A 539 -21.46 19.03 -11.85
N THR A 540 -21.57 20.13 -11.11
CA THR A 540 -21.85 21.46 -11.66
C THR A 540 -20.65 22.36 -11.43
N GLY A 541 -20.03 22.83 -12.51
CA GLY A 541 -18.90 23.75 -12.46
C GLY A 541 -19.32 25.20 -12.20
N PRO A 542 -18.34 26.11 -12.11
CA PRO A 542 -18.54 27.47 -11.61
C PRO A 542 -19.10 28.45 -12.64
N ARG A 543 -19.24 28.03 -13.91
CA ARG A 543 -19.76 28.93 -14.96
C ARG A 543 -21.26 29.12 -14.79
N THR A 544 -21.68 30.37 -14.78
CA THR A 544 -23.10 30.77 -14.70
C THR A 544 -23.65 31.24 -16.04
N ASP A 545 -22.79 31.45 -17.04
CA ASP A 545 -23.13 31.93 -18.37
C ASP A 545 -23.57 30.81 -19.33
N VAL A 546 -23.30 29.55 -18.98
CA VAL A 546 -23.70 28.35 -19.72
C VAL A 546 -24.15 27.27 -18.74
N VAL A 547 -24.84 26.24 -19.25
CA VAL A 547 -25.01 25.00 -18.48
C VAL A 547 -23.64 24.39 -18.29
N ASP A 548 -23.19 24.28 -17.05
CA ASP A 548 -21.90 23.69 -16.67
C ASP A 548 -22.11 22.42 -15.86
N LYS A 549 -23.10 21.61 -16.25
CA LYS A 549 -23.54 20.42 -15.51
C LYS A 549 -23.24 19.14 -16.29
N THR A 550 -22.49 18.25 -15.65
CA THR A 550 -22.31 16.85 -16.11
C THR A 550 -23.11 15.93 -15.21
N THR A 551 -23.82 14.95 -15.78
CA THR A 551 -24.60 13.94 -15.04
C THR A 551 -24.11 12.54 -15.29
N TYR A 552 -24.18 11.70 -14.27
CA TYR A 552 -23.74 10.31 -14.28
C TYR A 552 -24.90 9.42 -13.85
N VAL A 553 -25.11 8.33 -14.59
CA VAL A 553 -26.10 7.31 -14.24
C VAL A 553 -25.40 5.98 -14.03
N TYR A 554 -25.80 5.25 -13.00
CA TYR A 554 -25.25 3.95 -12.65
C TYR A 554 -26.29 2.85 -12.84
N ASP A 555 -25.85 1.65 -13.22
CA ASP A 555 -26.70 0.48 -13.29
C ASP A 555 -26.98 -0.14 -11.91
N THR A 556 -27.81 -1.19 -11.86
CA THR A 556 -28.16 -1.89 -10.62
C THR A 556 -27.00 -2.64 -9.96
N LYS A 557 -25.87 -2.80 -10.66
CA LYS A 557 -24.63 -3.39 -10.18
C LYS A 557 -23.58 -2.33 -9.83
N GLY A 558 -23.96 -1.05 -9.85
CA GLY A 558 -23.12 0.09 -9.52
C GLY A 558 -22.13 0.50 -10.60
N ASN A 559 -22.14 -0.14 -11.77
CA ASN A 559 -21.28 0.27 -12.88
C ASN A 559 -21.80 1.60 -13.45
N LEU A 560 -20.90 2.47 -13.88
CA LEU A 560 -21.27 3.70 -14.60
C LEU A 560 -21.90 3.30 -15.95
N SER A 561 -23.12 3.71 -16.22
CA SER A 561 -23.84 3.38 -17.46
C SER A 561 -23.85 4.54 -18.44
N THR A 562 -24.03 5.77 -17.97
CA THR A 562 -24.05 6.95 -18.85
C THR A 562 -23.34 8.15 -18.26
N ILE A 563 -22.74 8.95 -19.14
CA ILE A 563 -22.21 10.28 -18.85
C ILE A 563 -22.87 11.25 -19.82
N THR A 564 -23.57 12.26 -19.30
CA THR A 564 -24.08 13.37 -20.10
C THR A 564 -23.30 14.61 -19.76
N ASN A 565 -22.54 15.14 -20.73
CA ASN A 565 -21.75 16.34 -20.51
C ASN A 565 -22.62 17.62 -20.53
N ALA A 566 -21.99 18.75 -20.24
CA ALA A 566 -22.62 20.07 -20.22
C ALA A 566 -23.32 20.48 -21.54
N ALA A 567 -22.88 19.94 -22.69
CA ALA A 567 -23.48 20.18 -23.99
C ALA A 567 -24.65 19.24 -24.31
N GLY A 568 -24.99 18.31 -23.40
CA GLY A 568 -26.04 17.30 -23.61
C GLY A 568 -25.58 16.08 -24.40
N HIS A 569 -24.30 15.97 -24.74
CA HIS A 569 -23.76 14.78 -25.41
C HIS A 569 -23.66 13.61 -24.43
N ILE A 570 -24.09 12.43 -24.88
CA ILE A 570 -24.17 11.22 -24.06
C ILE A 570 -23.12 10.22 -24.50
N THR A 571 -22.25 9.83 -23.57
CA THR A 571 -21.41 8.63 -23.68
C THR A 571 -22.06 7.51 -22.88
N THR A 572 -22.18 6.32 -23.47
CA THR A 572 -22.70 5.12 -22.80
C THR A 572 -21.58 4.11 -22.56
N LEU A 573 -21.65 3.39 -21.44
CA LEU A 573 -20.69 2.37 -21.05
C LEU A 573 -21.46 1.10 -20.68
N ASP A 574 -21.14 -0.01 -21.35
CA ASP A 574 -21.90 -1.25 -21.26
C ASP A 574 -20.97 -2.48 -21.27
N ASN A 575 -21.57 -3.68 -21.24
CA ASN A 575 -20.88 -4.98 -21.32
C ASN A 575 -19.78 -5.16 -20.28
N TYR A 576 -20.02 -4.64 -19.07
CA TYR A 576 -19.12 -4.82 -17.94
C TYR A 576 -18.90 -6.30 -17.63
N ASP A 577 -17.64 -6.68 -17.44
CA ASP A 577 -17.34 -8.01 -16.91
C ASP A 577 -17.63 -8.08 -15.40
N ALA A 578 -17.57 -9.30 -14.84
CA ALA A 578 -17.87 -9.52 -13.42
C ALA A 578 -16.88 -8.80 -12.48
N ASN A 579 -15.68 -8.47 -12.96
CA ASN A 579 -14.68 -7.68 -12.24
C ASN A 579 -14.91 -6.16 -12.38
N GLY A 580 -15.98 -5.72 -13.06
CA GLY A 580 -16.35 -4.31 -13.22
C GLY A 580 -15.57 -3.55 -14.28
N ARG A 581 -14.85 -4.26 -15.17
CA ARG A 581 -14.15 -3.63 -16.31
C ARG A 581 -15.14 -3.43 -17.46
N VAL A 582 -15.12 -2.25 -18.08
CA VAL A 582 -16.04 -1.89 -19.19
C VAL A 582 -15.74 -2.70 -20.45
N GLY A 583 -16.76 -3.30 -21.07
CA GLY A 583 -16.59 -4.05 -22.31
C GLY A 583 -16.90 -3.24 -23.56
N GLN A 584 -17.71 -2.20 -23.44
CA GLN A 584 -18.12 -1.36 -24.57
C GLN A 584 -18.31 0.09 -24.13
N ILE A 585 -17.87 1.03 -24.96
CA ILE A 585 -18.10 2.46 -24.82
C ILE A 585 -18.71 2.95 -26.14
N THR A 586 -19.85 3.65 -26.09
CA THR A 586 -20.40 4.32 -27.27
C THR A 586 -20.34 5.82 -27.06
N ASP A 587 -19.60 6.49 -27.93
CA ASP A 587 -19.45 7.94 -27.93
C ASP A 587 -20.68 8.64 -28.53
N PRO A 588 -20.87 9.94 -28.27
CA PRO A 588 -22.04 10.70 -28.75
C PRO A 588 -22.17 10.76 -30.28
N ASN A 589 -21.07 10.56 -31.01
CA ASN A 589 -21.04 10.52 -32.47
C ASN A 589 -21.37 9.13 -33.04
N GLY A 590 -21.71 8.14 -32.21
CA GLY A 590 -22.01 6.77 -32.62
C GLY A 590 -20.80 5.85 -32.77
N LEU A 591 -19.58 6.34 -32.50
CA LEU A 591 -18.39 5.50 -32.48
C LEU A 591 -18.46 4.51 -31.31
N VAL A 592 -18.33 3.22 -31.62
CA VAL A 592 -18.36 2.14 -30.62
C VAL A 592 -16.94 1.63 -30.39
N THR A 593 -16.47 1.70 -29.15
CA THR A 593 -15.21 1.09 -28.71
C THR A 593 -15.50 -0.18 -27.90
N THR A 594 -15.09 -1.34 -28.39
CA THR A 594 -15.14 -2.61 -27.65
C THR A 594 -13.78 -2.92 -27.03
N LEU A 595 -13.77 -3.36 -25.77
CA LEU A 595 -12.56 -3.66 -25.00
C LEU A 595 -12.62 -5.12 -24.52
N THR A 596 -11.53 -5.85 -24.73
CA THR A 596 -11.37 -7.20 -24.16
C THR A 596 -10.12 -7.27 -23.31
N TYR A 597 -10.14 -8.13 -22.29
CA TYR A 597 -9.08 -8.19 -21.29
C TYR A 597 -8.47 -9.59 -21.18
N THR A 598 -7.21 -9.65 -20.74
CA THR A 598 -6.54 -10.89 -20.34
C THR A 598 -7.18 -11.44 -19.05
N PRO A 599 -6.98 -12.74 -18.74
CA PRO A 599 -7.43 -13.32 -17.47
C PRO A 599 -6.94 -12.59 -16.23
N ARG A 600 -5.78 -11.90 -16.32
CA ARG A 600 -5.18 -11.15 -15.21
C ARG A 600 -5.68 -9.73 -15.02
N GLY A 601 -6.38 -9.14 -15.99
CA GLY A 601 -6.71 -7.71 -15.86
C GLY A 601 -6.48 -6.86 -17.10
N TRP A 602 -5.41 -7.18 -17.83
CA TRP A 602 -4.79 -6.25 -18.77
C TRP A 602 -5.60 -6.11 -20.05
N LEU A 603 -5.62 -4.92 -20.65
CA LEU A 603 -6.34 -4.68 -21.90
C LEU A 603 -5.67 -5.51 -23.01
N LYS A 604 -6.38 -6.47 -23.59
CA LYS A 604 -5.87 -7.34 -24.66
C LYS A 604 -6.12 -6.74 -26.04
N GLN A 605 -7.29 -6.16 -26.22
CA GLN A 605 -7.72 -5.64 -27.52
C GLN A 605 -8.66 -4.46 -27.35
N LYS A 606 -8.52 -3.48 -28.23
CA LYS A 606 -9.45 -2.39 -28.46
C LYS A 606 -9.93 -2.46 -29.91
N VAL A 607 -11.25 -2.48 -30.12
CA VAL A 607 -11.86 -2.41 -31.45
C VAL A 607 -12.73 -1.17 -31.52
N SER A 608 -12.37 -0.22 -32.37
CA SER A 608 -13.18 0.98 -32.65
C SER A 608 -14.00 0.73 -33.92
N THR A 609 -15.32 0.84 -33.85
CA THR A 609 -16.24 0.62 -34.97
C THR A 609 -17.06 1.89 -35.23
N GLY A 610 -16.99 2.41 -36.45
CA GLY A 610 -17.75 3.58 -36.92
C GLY A 610 -17.93 3.50 -38.43
N ASP A 611 -19.06 3.99 -38.96
CA ASP A 611 -19.38 4.02 -40.40
C ASP A 611 -19.20 2.66 -41.13
N GLY A 612 -19.46 1.56 -40.42
CA GLY A 612 -19.32 0.19 -40.95
C GLY A 612 -17.89 -0.34 -41.03
N GLN A 613 -16.88 0.45 -40.63
CA GLN A 613 -15.48 0.05 -40.55
C GLN A 613 -15.12 -0.35 -39.11
N SER A 614 -14.13 -1.22 -38.94
CA SER A 614 -13.59 -1.59 -37.63
C SER A 614 -12.08 -1.54 -37.61
N GLU A 615 -11.54 -0.80 -36.65
CA GLU A 615 -10.12 -0.60 -36.41
C GLU A 615 -9.71 -1.36 -35.14
N THR A 616 -8.82 -2.33 -35.29
CA THR A 616 -8.36 -3.17 -34.17
C THR A 616 -6.97 -2.76 -33.73
N THR A 617 -6.80 -2.50 -32.43
CA THR A 617 -5.49 -2.41 -31.78
C THR A 617 -5.33 -3.56 -30.79
N THR A 618 -4.21 -4.28 -30.85
CA THR A 618 -3.90 -5.37 -29.90
C THR A 618 -2.71 -5.02 -29.01
N TYR A 619 -2.73 -5.55 -27.79
CA TYR A 619 -1.71 -5.33 -26.78
C TYR A 619 -1.20 -6.68 -26.27
N ASP A 620 0.09 -6.93 -26.43
CA ASP A 620 0.76 -8.13 -25.96
C ASP A 620 1.61 -7.80 -24.73
N TYR A 621 1.65 -8.76 -23.80
CA TYR A 621 2.35 -8.63 -22.53
C TYR A 621 3.29 -9.82 -22.33
N ASP A 622 4.37 -9.62 -21.58
CA ASP A 622 5.13 -10.72 -21.01
C ASP A 622 4.34 -11.40 -19.86
N ASN A 623 4.94 -12.41 -19.22
CA ASN A 623 4.24 -13.13 -18.16
C ASN A 623 4.07 -12.28 -16.88
N ALA A 624 4.91 -11.26 -16.67
CA ALA A 624 4.87 -10.37 -15.51
C ALA A 624 3.90 -9.18 -15.70
N GLY A 625 3.40 -8.97 -16.92
CA GLY A 625 2.45 -7.90 -17.25
C GLY A 625 3.06 -6.65 -17.84
N GLN A 626 4.32 -6.72 -18.25
CA GLN A 626 4.97 -5.64 -18.99
C GLN A 626 4.50 -5.70 -20.44
N MET A 627 4.02 -4.58 -20.98
CA MET A 627 3.54 -4.49 -22.36
C MET A 627 4.74 -4.63 -23.31
N ILE A 628 4.80 -5.70 -24.10
CA ILE A 628 5.91 -5.98 -25.01
C ILE A 628 5.61 -5.59 -26.46
N LYS A 629 4.34 -5.44 -26.83
CA LYS A 629 3.95 -5.05 -28.19
C LYS A 629 2.59 -4.37 -28.24
N VAL A 630 2.46 -3.36 -29.10
CA VAL A 630 1.20 -2.78 -29.56
C VAL A 630 1.13 -2.93 -31.07
N THR A 631 0.06 -3.53 -31.59
CA THR A 631 -0.19 -3.62 -33.04
C THR A 631 -1.39 -2.73 -33.39
N LEU A 632 -1.19 -1.80 -34.33
CA LEU A 632 -2.19 -0.84 -34.80
C LEU A 632 -3.06 -1.43 -35.93
N PRO A 633 -4.18 -0.78 -36.31
CA PRO A 633 -5.09 -1.29 -37.33
C PRO A 633 -4.48 -1.51 -38.71
N ASP A 634 -3.42 -0.78 -39.04
CA ASP A 634 -2.65 -0.90 -40.29
C ASP A 634 -1.57 -1.99 -40.25
N ASN A 635 -1.54 -2.80 -39.18
CA ASN A 635 -0.50 -3.79 -38.85
C ASN A 635 0.89 -3.21 -38.56
N SER A 636 1.04 -1.90 -38.47
CA SER A 636 2.25 -1.32 -37.86
C SER A 636 2.30 -1.69 -36.39
N SER A 637 3.49 -1.82 -35.81
CA SER A 637 3.61 -2.20 -34.41
C SER A 637 4.80 -1.59 -33.73
N ILE A 638 4.64 -1.26 -32.45
CA ILE A 638 5.70 -0.82 -31.55
C ILE A 638 5.96 -1.94 -30.54
N SER A 639 7.22 -2.32 -30.38
CA SER A 639 7.68 -3.31 -29.40
C SER A 639 8.52 -2.66 -28.31
N TYR A 640 8.43 -3.22 -27.11
CA TYR A 640 9.12 -2.74 -25.91
C TYR A 640 9.96 -3.88 -25.33
N THR A 641 11.18 -3.57 -24.92
CA THR A 641 12.09 -4.53 -24.26
C THR A 641 12.43 -4.02 -22.87
N TYR A 642 12.45 -4.94 -21.91
CA TYR A 642 12.74 -4.65 -20.51
C TYR A 642 13.94 -5.45 -20.05
N ASP A 643 14.68 -4.94 -19.08
CA ASP A 643 15.62 -5.75 -18.31
C ASP A 643 14.90 -6.56 -17.22
N ASP A 644 15.64 -7.47 -16.56
CA ASP A 644 15.10 -8.32 -15.49
C ASP A 644 14.65 -7.51 -14.24
N ALA A 645 14.98 -6.22 -14.15
CA ALA A 645 14.51 -5.29 -13.12
C ALA A 645 13.25 -4.51 -13.56
N HIS A 646 12.65 -4.91 -14.68
CA HIS A 646 11.43 -4.36 -15.27
C HIS A 646 11.57 -2.90 -15.75
N ARG A 647 12.77 -2.51 -16.18
CA ARG A 647 13.03 -1.18 -16.74
C ARG A 647 13.08 -1.24 -18.26
N LEU A 648 12.41 -0.28 -18.92
CA LEU A 648 12.40 -0.18 -20.38
C LEU A 648 13.81 0.12 -20.92
N THR A 649 14.37 -0.81 -21.70
CA THR A 649 15.71 -0.71 -22.31
C THR A 649 15.67 -0.50 -23.81
N LYS A 650 14.57 -0.82 -24.49
CA LYS A 650 14.43 -0.58 -25.94
C LYS A 650 12.98 -0.35 -26.35
N VAL A 651 12.80 0.51 -27.35
CA VAL A 651 11.57 0.66 -28.13
C VAL A 651 11.92 0.47 -29.60
N SER A 652 11.14 -0.30 -30.35
CA SER A 652 11.33 -0.46 -31.79
C SER A 652 10.03 -0.55 -32.54
N ASP A 653 9.99 -0.10 -33.78
CA ASP A 653 8.85 -0.35 -34.68
C ASP A 653 9.06 -1.64 -35.50
N ASN A 654 8.04 -2.02 -36.28
CA ASN A 654 8.10 -3.16 -37.19
C ASN A 654 8.88 -2.90 -38.49
N LEU A 655 9.38 -1.68 -38.70
CA LEU A 655 10.27 -1.33 -39.81
C LEU A 655 11.75 -1.48 -39.43
N GLY A 656 12.06 -1.69 -38.15
CA GLY A 656 13.41 -1.88 -37.64
C GLY A 656 14.03 -0.61 -37.05
N ASN A 657 13.33 0.53 -37.07
CA ASN A 657 13.79 1.72 -36.35
C ASN A 657 13.74 1.44 -34.85
N SER A 658 14.73 1.93 -34.10
CA SER A 658 14.78 1.66 -32.66
C SER A 658 15.39 2.76 -31.84
N ILE A 659 15.00 2.82 -30.57
CA ILE A 659 15.63 3.62 -29.52
C ILE A 659 16.08 2.67 -28.43
N THR A 660 17.36 2.66 -28.09
CA THR A 660 17.93 1.85 -27.01
C THR A 660 18.41 2.74 -25.87
N TYR A 661 18.11 2.35 -24.63
CA TYR A 661 18.49 3.07 -23.42
C TYR A 661 19.53 2.28 -22.64
N THR A 662 20.61 2.94 -22.25
CA THR A 662 21.48 2.45 -21.18
C THR A 662 21.11 3.15 -19.89
N LEU A 663 20.75 2.35 -18.88
CA LEU A 663 20.34 2.83 -17.57
C LEU A 663 21.42 2.56 -16.54
N ASP A 664 21.65 3.51 -15.64
CA ASP A 664 22.46 3.27 -14.45
C ASP A 664 21.67 2.49 -13.38
N ASN A 665 22.30 2.12 -12.26
CA ASN A 665 21.63 1.33 -11.21
C ASN A 665 20.45 2.06 -10.55
N MET A 666 20.36 3.38 -10.62
CA MET A 666 19.25 4.16 -10.06
C MET A 666 18.14 4.42 -11.09
N GLY A 667 18.28 3.85 -12.30
CA GLY A 667 17.31 3.99 -13.39
C GLY A 667 17.51 5.25 -14.24
N ASN A 668 18.58 6.02 -14.03
CA ASN A 668 18.86 7.18 -14.85
C ASN A 668 19.30 6.76 -16.25
N ARG A 669 18.81 7.47 -17.27
CA ARG A 669 19.21 7.24 -18.67
C ARG A 669 20.56 7.89 -18.96
N ILE A 670 21.64 7.13 -18.80
CA ILE A 670 23.01 7.62 -19.06
C ILE A 670 23.36 7.64 -20.55
N ASN A 671 22.72 6.80 -21.37
CA ASN A 671 22.87 6.82 -22.82
C ASN A 671 21.55 6.47 -23.52
N GLU A 672 21.33 7.06 -24.68
CA GLU A 672 20.17 6.84 -25.55
C GLU A 672 20.64 6.86 -27.01
N THR A 673 20.49 5.74 -27.72
CA THR A 673 20.85 5.60 -29.14
C THR A 673 19.61 5.36 -29.99
N THR A 674 19.50 6.08 -31.10
CA THR A 674 18.43 5.90 -32.09
C THR A 674 19.04 5.34 -33.37
N THR A 675 18.46 4.26 -33.90
CA THR A 675 18.87 3.65 -35.17
C THR A 675 17.74 3.66 -36.18
N ASP A 676 18.09 3.83 -37.45
CA ASP A 676 17.15 3.61 -38.56
C ASP A 676 16.91 2.11 -38.82
N SER A 677 16.05 1.81 -39.79
CA SER A 677 15.73 0.44 -40.25
C SER A 677 16.91 -0.35 -40.81
N SER A 678 17.99 0.34 -41.22
CA SER A 678 19.23 -0.29 -41.71
C SER A 678 20.23 -0.54 -40.58
N GLY A 679 19.91 -0.11 -39.35
CA GLY A 679 20.79 -0.19 -38.19
C GLY A 679 21.79 0.97 -38.07
N ASN A 680 21.69 2.01 -38.92
CA ASN A 680 22.58 3.17 -38.82
C ASN A 680 22.18 4.02 -37.62
N LEU A 681 23.17 4.49 -36.86
CA LEU A 681 22.96 5.44 -35.77
C LEU A 681 22.51 6.79 -36.37
N THR A 682 21.35 7.30 -35.95
CA THR A 682 20.85 8.60 -36.40
C THR A 682 20.95 9.65 -35.31
N ARG A 683 20.95 9.22 -34.04
CA ARG A 683 21.07 10.11 -32.89
C ARG A 683 21.64 9.38 -31.69
N GLN A 684 22.49 10.08 -30.94
CA GLN A 684 22.97 9.62 -29.65
C GLN A 684 22.90 10.75 -28.62
N ILE A 685 22.46 10.42 -27.42
CA ILE A 685 22.51 11.31 -26.25
C ILE A 685 23.19 10.60 -25.09
N ASP A 686 24.13 11.30 -24.46
CA ASP A 686 24.80 10.91 -23.22
C ASP A 686 24.44 11.86 -22.08
N ARG A 687 24.21 11.32 -20.89
CA ARG A 687 23.84 12.09 -19.69
C ARG A 687 24.75 11.73 -18.52
N ILE A 688 25.18 12.75 -17.78
CA ILE A 688 25.97 12.60 -16.56
C ILE A 688 25.13 13.09 -15.39
N TYR A 689 25.08 12.29 -14.33
CA TYR A 689 24.41 12.62 -13.09
C TYR A 689 25.44 12.83 -11.98
N ASP A 690 25.16 13.75 -11.08
CA ASP A 690 26.00 13.97 -9.91
C ASP A 690 25.69 12.95 -8.79
N ALA A 691 26.47 12.98 -7.71
CA ALA A 691 26.29 12.11 -6.54
C ALA A 691 24.94 12.31 -5.82
N LEU A 692 24.23 13.40 -6.10
CA LEU A 692 22.89 13.67 -5.59
C LEU A 692 21.80 13.18 -6.56
N ASN A 693 22.16 12.35 -7.55
CA ASN A 693 21.25 11.83 -8.56
C ASN A 693 20.61 12.93 -9.42
N ARG A 694 21.29 14.07 -9.60
CA ARG A 694 20.80 15.21 -10.39
C ARG A 694 21.50 15.25 -11.73
N LEU A 695 20.75 15.55 -12.80
CA LEU A 695 21.31 15.69 -14.13
C LEU A 695 22.30 16.86 -14.17
N GLN A 696 23.58 16.55 -14.39
CA GLN A 696 24.68 17.52 -14.42
C GLN A 696 25.01 17.98 -15.84
N LYS A 697 24.96 17.06 -16.81
CA LYS A 697 25.32 17.33 -18.20
C LYS A 697 24.53 16.47 -19.17
N VAL A 698 24.18 17.05 -20.30
CA VAL A 698 23.67 16.34 -21.49
C VAL A 698 24.59 16.67 -22.66
N THR A 699 25.01 15.64 -23.39
CA THR A 699 25.75 15.79 -24.65
C THR A 699 24.97 15.02 -25.72
N GLY A 700 24.80 15.59 -26.91
CA GLY A 700 24.07 14.93 -27.98
C GLY A 700 24.66 15.23 -29.35
N GLY A 701 24.56 14.27 -30.26
CA GLY A 701 24.92 14.39 -31.67
C GLY A 701 23.82 13.80 -32.54
N VAL A 702 23.51 14.49 -33.64
CA VAL A 702 22.75 13.95 -34.77
C VAL A 702 23.78 13.65 -35.85
N GLN A 703 23.72 12.45 -36.44
CA GLN A 703 24.69 12.04 -37.46
C GLN A 703 24.29 12.55 -38.84
#